data_AF-A0A842ZVH6-F1
#
_entry.id   AF-A0A842ZVH6-F1
#
_cell.length_a   1.000
_cell.length_b   1.000
_cell.length_c   1.000
_cell.angle_alpha   90.00
_cell.angle_beta   90.00
_cell.angle_gamma   90.00
#
_symmetry.space_group_name_H-M   'P 1'
#
loop_
_entity.id
_entity.type
_entity.pdbx_description
1 polymer ?
#
loop_
_entity_poly.entity_id
_entity_poly.type
_entity_poly.pdbx_seq_one_letter_code
_entity_poly.pdbx_strand_id
1 'polypeptide(L)'
;MDSNKTITAHFAQNESETYWAFVIVSDVHTSTNASGTQLNFGQIKEWIDTPTPEMPAPEFMVMTGDFPPVSTATNPSETDDIIDTVFGSDFIWFPIIGNHEIADGIGYFNWCRDTKFPTLPWIVDSGPIGSIGTSYSWEYENAHFISINGYWNGTINSGSDHASDGDVVPALRNWIDSDLSATDKIHKFAFIHEPAYPEHRHVGDSLDKYPANRDAFIMILNNYSVETLFCGHTHFYEHDTSIEYPLLGNVHQLTNAKFQASTGDDGHTITYVLINGTKTTYKIYSANSTTNGYPFTFLEEWTIDLTPPSYSLSVTTLGNGSVTRDPDQTLYPEETLVNLTATANSGWIFSHWSGDLTGNENPVTITMDDDKNIIATFIDVSGTTTTMEDIDSGLPSPTGDYRWKDIANQNYSENYRNNYNYTQANVEVTYYTVESSLHGYLNAMNLKPNFAYQLKLVGTPGTADNERIGLVGRWWQEEWNGTAWANGQNLNNKGDGSSPNPNDNLYFARKDIPDATSPTGLHYRFSGYLVFDYFITDEAGDATFTFEANSSYHVLWKTTQSTQYPRTDLDGPLKSSTFDAGPSSPAYDVEYPLQTVSLFGEWERLPVGGIYLPAGNYSAKIILTEESFHGTGQYDGNWAAAMSANIQCTIVY
;
A
#
# COMPACT_ATOMS: atom_id res chain seq x y z
N MET A 1 -23.60 -33.92 -43.89
CA MET A 1 -24.73 -33.71 -42.95
C MET A 1 -24.99 -35.02 -42.24
N ASP A 2 -24.44 -35.14 -41.04
CA ASP A 2 -25.04 -35.70 -39.81
C ASP A 2 -23.94 -35.55 -38.75
N SER A 3 -23.89 -34.46 -37.98
CA SER A 3 -24.76 -34.00 -36.88
C SER A 3 -24.39 -34.63 -35.53
N ASN A 4 -23.89 -33.75 -34.64
CA ASN A 4 -23.75 -33.87 -33.18
C ASN A 4 -22.54 -34.61 -32.58
N LYS A 5 -21.43 -33.88 -32.44
CA LYS A 5 -20.78 -33.76 -31.14
C LYS A 5 -20.82 -32.30 -30.72
N THR A 6 -21.65 -32.02 -29.72
CA THR A 6 -21.70 -30.72 -29.05
C THR A 6 -20.35 -30.53 -28.36
N ILE A 7 -19.52 -29.63 -28.88
CA ILE A 7 -18.34 -29.14 -28.16
C ILE A 7 -18.89 -28.16 -27.13
N THR A 8 -19.00 -28.62 -25.88
CA THR A 8 -19.20 -27.72 -24.76
C THR A 8 -17.87 -27.02 -24.55
N ALA A 9 -17.80 -25.74 -24.93
CA ALA A 9 -16.70 -24.89 -24.51
C ALA A 9 -16.80 -24.78 -22.97
N HIS A 10 -15.90 -25.45 -22.25
CA HIS A 10 -15.74 -25.29 -20.83
C HIS A 10 -15.03 -23.96 -20.58
N PHE A 11 -15.80 -22.86 -20.57
CA PHE A 11 -15.35 -21.60 -19.99
C PHE A 11 -15.64 -21.63 -18.49
N ALA A 12 -14.59 -21.42 -17.69
CA ALA A 12 -14.56 -21.23 -16.25
C ALA A 12 -15.10 -22.39 -15.39
N GLN A 13 -14.35 -23.49 -15.32
CA GLN A 13 -14.23 -24.20 -14.03
C GLN A 13 -13.18 -23.48 -13.19
N ASN A 14 -13.36 -23.44 -11.86
CA ASN A 14 -12.32 -22.99 -10.94
C ASN A 14 -11.02 -23.71 -11.32
N GLU A 15 -9.98 -22.95 -11.68
CA GLU A 15 -8.67 -23.51 -12.05
C GLU A 15 -8.05 -24.39 -10.93
N SER A 16 -8.62 -24.34 -9.72
CA SER A 16 -8.28 -25.20 -8.59
C SER A 16 -8.84 -26.64 -8.65
N GLU A 17 -9.61 -27.02 -9.68
CA GLU A 17 -10.26 -28.34 -9.79
C GLU A 17 -9.73 -29.23 -10.94
N THR A 18 -8.74 -28.77 -11.72
CA THR A 18 -8.17 -29.55 -12.83
C THR A 18 -7.25 -30.66 -12.32
N TYR A 19 -7.40 -31.88 -12.86
CA TYR A 19 -6.57 -33.02 -12.49
C TYR A 19 -6.38 -33.97 -13.68
N TRP A 20 -5.22 -33.91 -14.34
CA TRP A 20 -4.95 -34.63 -15.60
C TRP A 20 -3.44 -34.75 -15.85
N ALA A 21 -3.03 -35.59 -16.81
CA ALA A 21 -1.61 -35.81 -17.09
C ALA A 21 -1.30 -35.93 -18.58
N PHE A 22 -0.04 -35.75 -18.94
CA PHE A 22 0.50 -36.07 -20.27
C PHE A 22 1.90 -36.67 -20.13
N VAL A 23 2.41 -37.26 -21.21
CA VAL A 23 3.73 -37.92 -21.23
C VAL A 23 4.60 -37.42 -22.36
N ILE A 24 5.92 -37.47 -22.15
CA ILE A 24 6.91 -36.98 -23.11
C ILE A 24 7.95 -38.09 -23.34
N VAL A 25 8.30 -38.28 -24.60
CA VAL A 25 9.38 -39.14 -25.08
C VAL A 25 10.18 -38.42 -26.15
N SER A 26 11.39 -38.90 -26.45
CA SER A 26 12.22 -38.31 -27.50
C SER A 26 13.08 -39.34 -28.23
N ASP A 27 13.57 -38.97 -29.41
CA ASP A 27 14.58 -39.70 -30.18
C ASP A 27 14.24 -41.21 -30.33
N VAL A 28 13.05 -41.51 -30.83
CA VAL A 28 12.52 -42.88 -30.90
C VAL A 28 13.27 -43.77 -31.91
N HIS A 29 13.75 -43.20 -33.03
CA HIS A 29 14.64 -43.85 -34.04
C HIS A 29 14.36 -45.34 -34.36
N THR A 30 13.35 -45.71 -35.18
CA THR A 30 12.93 -47.13 -35.30
C THR A 30 13.59 -48.01 -36.36
N SER A 31 14.60 -47.52 -37.09
CA SER A 31 15.03 -48.09 -38.39
C SER A 31 15.44 -49.56 -38.48
N THR A 32 15.52 -50.28 -37.36
CA THR A 32 15.71 -51.74 -37.35
C THR A 32 14.85 -52.50 -36.33
N ASN A 33 13.95 -51.84 -35.56
CA ASN A 33 13.38 -52.45 -34.35
C ASN A 33 12.02 -51.89 -33.87
N ALA A 34 11.02 -51.81 -34.76
CA ALA A 34 9.66 -51.36 -34.39
C ALA A 34 9.04 -52.17 -33.23
N SER A 35 9.27 -53.48 -33.15
CA SER A 35 8.78 -54.30 -32.03
C SER A 35 9.41 -53.94 -30.69
N GLY A 36 10.69 -53.56 -30.67
CA GLY A 36 11.34 -53.06 -29.44
C GLY A 36 10.76 -51.73 -28.98
N THR A 37 10.47 -50.83 -29.92
CA THR A 37 9.81 -49.55 -29.63
C THR A 37 8.39 -49.75 -29.09
N GLN A 38 7.62 -50.67 -29.67
CA GLN A 38 6.30 -51.05 -29.13
C GLN A 38 6.39 -51.56 -27.68
N LEU A 39 7.44 -52.31 -27.33
CA LEU A 39 7.67 -52.77 -25.96
C LEU A 39 8.01 -51.62 -25.01
N ASN A 40 8.79 -50.63 -25.45
CA ASN A 40 9.11 -49.45 -24.63
C ASN A 40 7.86 -48.60 -24.35
N PHE A 41 6.99 -48.43 -25.36
CA PHE A 41 5.68 -47.77 -25.19
C PHE A 41 4.74 -48.49 -24.23
N GLY A 42 5.03 -49.76 -23.93
CA GLY A 42 4.30 -50.50 -22.94
C GLY A 42 4.13 -49.72 -21.63
N GLN A 43 5.17 -49.03 -21.13
CA GLN A 43 5.09 -48.35 -19.81
C GLN A 43 3.97 -47.32 -19.75
N ILE A 44 3.80 -46.59 -20.84
CA ILE A 44 2.72 -45.63 -21.00
C ILE A 44 1.38 -46.38 -21.10
N LYS A 45 1.33 -47.51 -21.81
CA LYS A 45 0.12 -48.33 -21.96
C LYS A 45 -0.37 -48.88 -20.64
N GLU A 46 0.54 -49.28 -19.74
CA GLU A 46 0.19 -49.71 -18.39
C GLU A 46 -0.44 -48.57 -17.57
N TRP A 47 0.09 -47.35 -17.65
CA TRP A 47 -0.53 -46.19 -16.99
C TRP A 47 -1.91 -45.86 -17.57
N ILE A 48 -2.12 -46.10 -18.87
CA ILE A 48 -3.43 -45.95 -19.53
C ILE A 48 -4.41 -47.05 -19.10
N ASP A 49 -3.97 -48.30 -19.06
CA ASP A 49 -4.84 -49.46 -18.76
C ASP A 49 -5.15 -49.60 -17.27
N THR A 50 -4.23 -49.16 -16.41
CA THR A 50 -4.31 -49.30 -14.96
C THR A 50 -3.99 -47.99 -14.25
N PRO A 51 -4.76 -46.91 -14.51
CA PRO A 51 -4.54 -45.63 -13.86
C PRO A 51 -4.84 -45.73 -12.36
N THR A 52 -4.10 -44.95 -11.58
CA THR A 52 -4.29 -44.81 -10.12
C THR A 52 -4.69 -43.37 -9.79
N PRO A 53 -5.21 -43.09 -8.58
CA PRO A 53 -5.49 -41.72 -8.19
C PRO A 53 -4.26 -40.81 -8.33
N GLU A 54 -3.06 -41.27 -8.01
CA GLU A 54 -1.80 -40.51 -8.04
C GLU A 54 -1.11 -40.48 -9.42
N MET A 55 -1.58 -41.31 -10.35
CA MET A 55 -1.09 -41.45 -11.73
C MET A 55 -2.30 -41.72 -12.65
N PRO A 56 -3.11 -40.69 -12.98
CA PRO A 56 -4.17 -40.83 -13.96
C PRO A 56 -3.64 -41.27 -15.33
N ALA A 57 -4.51 -41.75 -16.21
CA ALA A 57 -4.10 -42.05 -17.58
C ALA A 57 -3.63 -40.75 -18.26
N PRO A 58 -2.49 -40.73 -18.96
CA PRO A 58 -2.09 -39.56 -19.72
C PRO A 58 -3.06 -39.33 -20.88
N GLU A 59 -3.48 -38.08 -21.05
CA GLU A 59 -4.46 -37.63 -22.05
C GLU A 59 -3.87 -37.62 -23.46
N PHE A 60 -2.56 -37.35 -23.55
CA PHE A 60 -1.80 -37.36 -24.80
C PHE A 60 -0.31 -37.57 -24.52
N MET A 61 0.43 -37.82 -25.60
CA MET A 61 1.88 -37.88 -25.61
C MET A 61 2.49 -36.76 -26.45
N VAL A 62 3.65 -36.27 -26.07
CA VAL A 62 4.45 -35.33 -26.86
C VAL A 62 5.77 -35.99 -27.23
N MET A 63 6.16 -35.94 -28.51
CA MET A 63 7.44 -36.48 -28.99
C MET A 63 8.37 -35.35 -29.40
N THR A 64 9.44 -35.13 -28.65
CA THR A 64 10.38 -34.00 -28.87
C THR A 64 11.38 -34.27 -29.98
N GLY A 65 10.93 -34.78 -31.14
CA GLY A 65 11.74 -34.99 -32.35
C GLY A 65 12.36 -36.38 -32.50
N ASP A 66 12.90 -36.61 -33.69
CA ASP A 66 13.66 -37.80 -34.08
C ASP A 66 12.84 -39.11 -33.98
N PHE A 67 11.68 -39.11 -34.60
CA PHE A 67 10.74 -40.24 -34.62
C PHE A 67 10.74 -40.95 -36.02
N PRO A 68 10.36 -42.23 -36.11
CA PRO A 68 10.40 -43.09 -37.31
C PRO A 68 10.08 -42.47 -38.69
N PRO A 69 10.68 -42.93 -39.83
CA PRO A 69 11.74 -43.94 -39.99
C PRO A 69 13.12 -43.35 -40.36
N VAL A 70 14.17 -43.98 -39.83
CA VAL A 70 15.57 -43.52 -39.94
C VAL A 70 16.35 -44.41 -40.92
N SER A 71 15.92 -44.50 -42.20
CA SER A 71 16.75 -44.85 -43.40
C SER A 71 16.08 -45.59 -44.57
N THR A 72 14.77 -45.95 -44.56
CA THR A 72 14.09 -46.46 -45.77
C THR A 72 12.75 -45.77 -46.01
N ALA A 73 12.73 -44.84 -46.96
CA ALA A 73 11.60 -44.00 -47.36
C ALA A 73 10.39 -44.76 -47.95
N THR A 74 9.80 -45.72 -47.24
CA THR A 74 8.67 -46.53 -47.74
C THR A 74 7.36 -46.37 -46.97
N ASN A 75 7.36 -45.85 -45.73
CA ASN A 75 6.11 -45.62 -44.99
C ASN A 75 6.19 -44.37 -44.06
N PRO A 76 5.69 -43.20 -44.48
CA PRO A 76 5.68 -42.01 -43.64
C PRO A 76 4.63 -42.05 -42.52
N SER A 77 3.80 -43.09 -42.38
CA SER A 77 2.86 -43.24 -41.25
C SER A 77 3.32 -44.26 -40.20
N GLU A 78 4.59 -44.70 -40.22
CA GLU A 78 5.08 -45.76 -39.32
C GLU A 78 4.90 -45.41 -37.83
N THR A 79 5.11 -44.15 -37.44
CA THR A 79 4.90 -43.70 -36.07
C THR A 79 3.44 -43.84 -35.63
N ASP A 80 2.49 -43.45 -36.49
CA ASP A 80 1.06 -43.66 -36.24
C ASP A 80 0.75 -45.16 -36.17
N ASP A 81 1.27 -45.99 -37.09
CA ASP A 81 1.03 -47.44 -37.07
C ASP A 81 1.51 -48.10 -35.76
N ILE A 82 2.66 -47.66 -35.21
CA ILE A 82 3.19 -48.13 -33.94
C ILE A 82 2.30 -47.70 -32.78
N ILE A 83 1.91 -46.43 -32.72
CA ILE A 83 1.06 -45.85 -31.67
C ILE A 83 -0.32 -46.48 -31.70
N ASP A 84 -0.93 -46.60 -32.88
CA ASP A 84 -2.22 -47.24 -33.09
C ASP A 84 -2.20 -48.70 -32.65
N THR A 85 -1.08 -49.40 -32.88
CA THR A 85 -0.90 -50.79 -32.43
C THR A 85 -0.85 -50.90 -30.90
N VAL A 86 -0.19 -49.96 -30.22
CA VAL A 86 0.02 -50.04 -28.76
C VAL A 86 -1.15 -49.43 -27.99
N PHE A 87 -1.56 -48.21 -28.34
CA PHE A 87 -2.53 -47.40 -27.60
C PHE A 87 -3.92 -47.38 -28.25
N GLY A 88 -4.02 -47.70 -29.54
CA GLY A 88 -5.23 -47.54 -30.34
C GLY A 88 -5.25 -46.22 -31.12
N SER A 89 -6.00 -46.19 -32.22
CA SER A 89 -6.04 -45.06 -33.17
C SER A 89 -6.61 -43.75 -32.63
N ASP A 90 -7.22 -43.79 -31.44
CA ASP A 90 -7.81 -42.63 -30.79
C ASP A 90 -6.80 -41.93 -29.85
N PHE A 91 -5.63 -42.53 -29.60
CA PHE A 91 -4.62 -41.95 -28.71
C PHE A 91 -3.89 -40.78 -29.40
N ILE A 92 -3.87 -39.63 -28.73
CA ILE A 92 -3.35 -38.40 -29.29
C ILE A 92 -1.85 -38.30 -29.01
N TRP A 93 -1.08 -37.92 -30.04
CA TRP A 93 0.31 -37.54 -29.86
C TRP A 93 0.70 -36.33 -30.73
N PHE A 94 1.56 -35.48 -30.17
CA PHE A 94 2.02 -34.24 -30.79
C PHE A 94 3.49 -34.37 -31.25
N PRO A 95 3.78 -34.14 -32.55
CA PRO A 95 5.14 -34.16 -33.09
C PRO A 95 5.86 -32.81 -32.98
N ILE A 96 7.12 -32.82 -32.55
CA ILE A 96 8.04 -31.68 -32.66
C ILE A 96 9.12 -32.03 -33.67
N ILE A 97 9.42 -31.14 -34.63
CA ILE A 97 10.41 -31.45 -35.66
C ILE A 97 11.83 -31.53 -35.07
N GLY A 98 12.49 -32.67 -35.26
CA GLY A 98 13.91 -32.93 -35.01
C GLY A 98 14.75 -32.96 -36.29
N ASN A 99 16.06 -33.15 -36.15
CA ASN A 99 16.98 -33.11 -37.29
C ASN A 99 16.79 -34.31 -38.23
N HIS A 100 16.39 -35.48 -37.74
CA HIS A 100 16.20 -36.67 -38.57
C HIS A 100 14.92 -36.61 -39.42
N GLU A 101 13.90 -35.86 -39.01
CA GLU A 101 12.72 -35.58 -39.85
C GLU A 101 13.11 -34.89 -41.18
N ILE A 102 14.24 -34.18 -41.17
CA ILE A 102 14.79 -33.41 -42.30
C ILE A 102 15.89 -34.20 -43.02
N ALA A 103 16.91 -34.65 -42.28
CA ALA A 103 18.14 -35.20 -42.83
C ALA A 103 17.98 -36.57 -43.49
N ASP A 104 17.09 -37.43 -42.95
CA ASP A 104 16.94 -38.81 -43.42
C ASP A 104 15.83 -38.99 -44.47
N GLY A 105 15.11 -37.91 -44.78
CA GLY A 105 14.20 -37.83 -45.91
C GLY A 105 13.03 -36.87 -45.67
N ILE A 106 12.95 -35.82 -46.48
CA ILE A 106 11.92 -34.77 -46.38
C ILE A 106 10.46 -35.28 -46.47
N GLY A 107 10.25 -36.51 -46.94
CA GLY A 107 8.92 -37.12 -47.02
C GLY A 107 8.23 -37.20 -45.64
N TYR A 108 9.01 -37.37 -44.57
CA TYR A 108 8.47 -37.50 -43.24
C TYR A 108 8.13 -36.16 -42.59
N PHE A 109 9.03 -35.18 -42.72
CA PHE A 109 8.72 -33.77 -42.44
C PHE A 109 7.44 -33.30 -43.16
N ASN A 110 7.32 -33.59 -44.47
CA ASN A 110 6.12 -33.25 -45.24
C ASN A 110 4.88 -33.98 -44.71
N TRP A 111 4.99 -35.25 -44.30
CA TRP A 111 3.87 -35.96 -43.70
C TRP A 111 3.45 -35.33 -42.36
N CYS A 112 4.39 -34.93 -41.52
CA CYS A 112 4.10 -34.23 -40.26
C CYS A 112 3.30 -32.95 -40.53
N ARG A 113 3.79 -32.11 -41.45
CA ARG A 113 3.17 -30.83 -41.80
C ARG A 113 1.82 -30.99 -42.51
N ASP A 114 1.78 -31.84 -43.53
CA ASP A 114 0.69 -31.86 -44.51
C ASP A 114 -0.37 -32.92 -44.19
N THR A 115 -0.06 -33.91 -43.34
CA THR A 115 -0.95 -35.03 -42.99
C THR A 115 -1.22 -35.12 -41.49
N LYS A 116 -0.19 -35.13 -40.64
CA LYS A 116 -0.38 -35.29 -39.19
C LYS A 116 -0.95 -34.04 -38.53
N PHE A 117 -0.32 -32.87 -38.74
CA PHE A 117 -0.75 -31.61 -38.12
C PHE A 117 -2.24 -31.29 -38.33
N PRO A 118 -2.82 -31.43 -39.55
CA PRO A 118 -4.26 -31.18 -39.75
C PRO A 118 -5.22 -32.08 -38.95
N THR A 119 -4.71 -33.17 -38.35
CA THR A 119 -5.49 -34.08 -37.50
C THR A 119 -5.39 -33.76 -36.02
N LEU A 120 -4.45 -32.89 -35.61
CA LEU A 120 -4.20 -32.58 -34.22
C LEU A 120 -5.38 -31.78 -33.61
N PRO A 121 -5.86 -32.17 -32.42
CA PRO A 121 -6.89 -31.41 -31.74
C PRO A 121 -6.30 -30.17 -31.05
N TRP A 122 -7.19 -29.27 -30.66
CA TRP A 122 -6.91 -28.15 -29.75
C TRP A 122 -5.89 -27.08 -30.21
N ILE A 123 -5.52 -27.08 -31.49
CA ILE A 123 -4.65 -26.06 -32.07
C ILE A 123 -5.27 -24.66 -31.91
N VAL A 124 -4.49 -23.72 -31.35
CA VAL A 124 -4.89 -22.31 -31.17
C VAL A 124 -4.11 -21.36 -32.07
N ASP A 125 -2.83 -21.66 -32.35
CA ASP A 125 -2.03 -21.03 -33.40
C ASP A 125 -1.36 -22.10 -34.27
N SER A 126 -1.42 -21.94 -35.58
CA SER A 126 -0.82 -22.87 -36.53
C SER A 126 0.63 -22.55 -36.88
N GLY A 127 1.24 -21.53 -36.26
CA GLY A 127 2.64 -21.15 -36.48
C GLY A 127 2.84 -19.91 -37.35
N PRO A 128 4.08 -19.39 -37.41
CA PRO A 128 4.39 -18.23 -38.22
C PRO A 128 4.31 -18.55 -39.71
N ILE A 129 4.01 -17.53 -40.53
CA ILE A 129 4.05 -17.66 -41.98
C ILE A 129 5.45 -18.15 -42.40
N GLY A 130 5.51 -19.33 -43.02
CA GLY A 130 6.76 -19.99 -43.41
C GLY A 130 7.11 -21.22 -42.57
N SER A 131 6.45 -21.46 -41.42
CA SER A 131 6.59 -22.66 -40.59
C SER A 131 5.23 -23.20 -40.12
N ILE A 132 4.16 -22.94 -40.88
CA ILE A 132 2.80 -23.34 -40.51
C ILE A 132 2.70 -24.87 -40.43
N GLY A 133 2.20 -25.38 -39.31
CA GLY A 133 2.02 -26.80 -39.05
C GLY A 133 3.31 -27.56 -38.71
N THR A 134 4.42 -26.85 -38.59
CA THR A 134 5.70 -27.39 -38.08
C THR A 134 6.16 -26.67 -36.82
N SER A 135 5.84 -25.39 -36.68
CA SER A 135 5.65 -24.75 -35.38
C SER A 135 4.16 -24.51 -35.18
N TYR A 136 3.64 -24.67 -33.97
CA TYR A 136 2.23 -24.46 -33.63
C TYR A 136 2.02 -24.45 -32.12
N SER A 137 0.88 -23.98 -31.64
CA SER A 137 0.48 -24.05 -30.24
C SER A 137 -0.90 -24.66 -30.05
N TRP A 138 -1.14 -25.24 -28.89
CA TRP A 138 -2.42 -25.84 -28.51
C TRP A 138 -2.72 -25.61 -27.03
N GLU A 139 -4.01 -25.73 -26.68
CA GLU A 139 -4.44 -25.59 -25.29
C GLU A 139 -5.23 -26.81 -24.83
N TYR A 140 -4.95 -27.30 -23.63
CA TYR A 140 -5.73 -28.35 -23.00
C TYR A 140 -5.98 -27.97 -21.55
N GLU A 141 -7.26 -27.97 -21.16
CA GLU A 141 -7.71 -27.54 -19.83
C GLU A 141 -7.12 -26.17 -19.42
N ASN A 142 -6.30 -26.14 -18.37
CA ASN A 142 -5.65 -24.97 -17.79
C ASN A 142 -4.19 -24.77 -18.27
N ALA A 143 -3.78 -25.44 -19.36
CA ALA A 143 -2.42 -25.37 -19.87
C ALA A 143 -2.35 -24.93 -21.35
N HIS A 144 -1.30 -24.17 -21.66
CA HIS A 144 -0.91 -23.77 -23.00
C HIS A 144 0.42 -24.42 -23.39
N PHE A 145 0.52 -24.88 -24.64
CA PHE A 145 1.64 -25.65 -25.15
C PHE A 145 2.14 -25.08 -26.46
N ILE A 146 3.46 -24.95 -26.63
CA ILE A 146 4.08 -24.45 -27.86
C ILE A 146 5.09 -25.43 -28.45
N SER A 147 4.83 -25.91 -29.66
CA SER A 147 5.74 -26.73 -30.49
C SER A 147 6.55 -25.81 -31.39
N ILE A 148 7.88 -25.87 -31.26
CA ILE A 148 8.82 -24.97 -31.93
C ILE A 148 9.69 -25.77 -32.90
N ASN A 149 9.60 -25.42 -34.19
CA ASN A 149 10.52 -25.92 -35.21
C ASN A 149 11.78 -25.04 -35.25
N GLY A 150 12.83 -25.47 -34.54
CA GLY A 150 14.15 -24.82 -34.57
C GLY A 150 14.83 -24.83 -35.94
N TYR A 151 14.33 -25.60 -36.91
CA TYR A 151 14.90 -25.69 -38.26
C TYR A 151 14.26 -24.72 -39.25
N TRP A 152 13.38 -23.82 -38.81
CA TRP A 152 12.89 -22.74 -39.65
C TRP A 152 13.84 -21.54 -39.66
N ASN A 153 14.37 -21.18 -40.84
CA ASN A 153 15.35 -20.10 -40.98
C ASN A 153 14.76 -18.66 -40.94
N GLY A 154 13.46 -18.51 -40.66
CA GLY A 154 12.80 -17.21 -40.54
C GLY A 154 12.34 -16.58 -41.86
N THR A 155 12.41 -17.32 -42.98
CA THR A 155 11.97 -16.83 -44.31
C THR A 155 10.78 -17.63 -44.85
N ILE A 156 10.12 -17.11 -45.89
CA ILE A 156 8.94 -17.75 -46.52
C ILE A 156 9.26 -18.50 -47.83
N ASN A 157 10.55 -18.70 -48.12
CA ASN A 157 10.98 -19.34 -49.35
C ASN A 157 10.79 -20.87 -49.25
N SER A 158 10.53 -21.54 -50.38
CA SER A 158 10.52 -23.00 -50.39
C SER A 158 11.85 -23.55 -49.84
N GLY A 159 11.78 -24.46 -48.87
CA GLY A 159 12.98 -24.97 -48.19
C GLY A 159 13.29 -24.31 -46.85
N SER A 160 12.58 -23.24 -46.46
CA SER A 160 12.94 -22.46 -45.28
C SER A 160 12.59 -23.11 -43.95
N ASP A 161 11.63 -24.04 -43.93
CA ASP A 161 11.10 -24.72 -42.74
C ASP A 161 11.83 -26.01 -42.35
N HIS A 162 12.90 -26.33 -43.07
CA HIS A 162 13.73 -27.52 -42.85
C HIS A 162 15.20 -27.22 -43.18
N ALA A 163 15.72 -26.13 -42.61
CA ALA A 163 17.14 -25.81 -42.64
C ALA A 163 17.94 -26.89 -41.88
N SER A 164 19.24 -27.02 -42.16
CA SER A 164 20.08 -28.05 -41.55
C SER A 164 20.68 -27.65 -40.20
N ASP A 165 20.36 -26.46 -39.69
CA ASP A 165 21.00 -25.86 -38.52
C ASP A 165 19.92 -25.31 -37.58
N GLY A 166 19.81 -25.89 -36.39
CA GLY A 166 18.81 -25.51 -35.40
C GLY A 166 19.12 -24.15 -34.78
N ASP A 167 18.15 -23.24 -34.78
CA ASP A 167 18.24 -21.91 -34.16
C ASP A 167 16.83 -21.35 -33.84
N VAL A 168 16.74 -20.46 -32.85
CA VAL A 168 15.53 -19.68 -32.59
C VAL A 168 15.70 -18.27 -33.15
N VAL A 169 15.63 -18.18 -34.48
CA VAL A 169 15.84 -16.92 -35.21
C VAL A 169 14.84 -15.83 -34.78
N PRO A 170 15.16 -14.53 -34.98
CA PRO A 170 14.30 -13.43 -34.52
C PRO A 170 12.83 -13.51 -34.99
N ALA A 171 12.58 -13.98 -36.21
CA ALA A 171 11.22 -14.15 -36.72
C ALA A 171 10.43 -15.21 -35.95
N LEU A 172 11.09 -16.30 -35.54
CA LEU A 172 10.48 -17.35 -34.72
C LEU A 172 10.23 -16.86 -33.30
N ARG A 173 11.19 -16.14 -32.70
CA ARG A 173 11.04 -15.50 -31.38
C ARG A 173 9.88 -14.50 -31.33
N ASN A 174 9.70 -13.69 -32.37
CA ASN A 174 8.58 -12.74 -32.43
C ASN A 174 7.22 -13.47 -32.45
N TRP A 175 7.15 -14.64 -33.09
CA TRP A 175 5.94 -15.45 -33.07
C TRP A 175 5.71 -16.07 -31.68
N ILE A 176 6.75 -16.65 -31.08
CA ILE A 176 6.69 -17.21 -29.71
C ILE A 176 6.20 -16.16 -28.70
N ASP A 177 6.76 -14.95 -28.75
CA ASP A 177 6.34 -13.81 -27.91
C ASP A 177 4.86 -13.45 -28.14
N SER A 178 4.43 -13.40 -29.40
CA SER A 178 3.03 -13.13 -29.75
C SER A 178 2.07 -14.21 -29.25
N ASP A 179 2.41 -15.48 -29.41
CA ASP A 179 1.61 -16.64 -28.98
C ASP A 179 1.47 -16.68 -27.46
N LEU A 180 2.59 -16.58 -26.73
CA LEU A 180 2.59 -16.55 -25.27
C LEU A 180 1.89 -15.31 -24.68
N SER A 181 1.91 -14.18 -25.36
CA SER A 181 1.18 -12.97 -24.94
C SER A 181 -0.34 -13.09 -25.11
N ALA A 182 -0.80 -14.03 -25.94
CA ALA A 182 -2.22 -14.19 -26.29
C ALA A 182 -2.97 -15.17 -25.36
N THR A 183 -2.26 -15.90 -24.48
CA THR A 183 -2.84 -16.88 -23.57
C THR A 183 -2.84 -16.39 -22.12
N ASP A 184 -3.91 -16.70 -21.39
CA ASP A 184 -4.06 -16.46 -19.95
C ASP A 184 -3.91 -17.74 -19.12
N LYS A 185 -3.56 -18.86 -19.75
CA LYS A 185 -3.38 -20.15 -19.07
C LYS A 185 -2.28 -20.08 -18.02
N ILE A 186 -2.57 -20.66 -16.86
CA ILE A 186 -1.64 -20.72 -15.72
C ILE A 186 -0.42 -21.59 -16.04
N HIS A 187 -0.64 -22.78 -16.60
CA HIS A 187 0.44 -23.69 -16.99
C HIS A 187 0.89 -23.40 -18.42
N LYS A 188 2.21 -23.32 -18.64
CA LYS A 188 2.78 -23.07 -19.97
C LYS A 188 4.00 -23.96 -20.20
N PHE A 189 4.02 -24.67 -21.32
CA PHE A 189 5.08 -25.61 -21.69
C PHE A 189 5.60 -25.34 -23.10
N ALA A 190 6.91 -25.37 -23.29
CA ALA A 190 7.54 -25.21 -24.59
C ALA A 190 8.28 -26.49 -25.00
N PHE A 191 8.28 -26.79 -26.30
CA PHE A 191 8.92 -27.98 -26.84
C PHE A 191 9.75 -27.61 -28.07
N ILE A 192 11.02 -27.99 -28.06
CA ILE A 192 11.95 -27.82 -29.18
C ILE A 192 12.93 -28.98 -29.16
N HIS A 193 13.29 -29.52 -30.33
CA HIS A 193 14.16 -30.70 -30.35
C HIS A 193 15.55 -30.43 -29.77
N GLU A 194 16.20 -29.35 -30.18
CA GLU A 194 17.54 -29.00 -29.72
C GLU A 194 17.53 -28.24 -28.40
N PRO A 195 18.29 -28.66 -27.37
CA PRO A 195 18.35 -27.96 -26.09
C PRO A 195 19.04 -26.60 -26.18
N ALA A 196 18.63 -25.68 -25.31
CA ALA A 196 19.30 -24.40 -25.10
C ALA A 196 20.68 -24.60 -24.45
N TYR A 197 20.77 -25.54 -23.52
CA TYR A 197 21.97 -25.84 -22.75
C TYR A 197 22.23 -27.35 -22.72
N PRO A 198 22.79 -27.95 -23.79
CA PRO A 198 23.24 -29.34 -23.77
C PRO A 198 24.47 -29.53 -22.84
N GLU A 199 24.67 -30.72 -22.28
CA GLU A 199 25.85 -31.04 -21.44
C GLU A 199 26.63 -32.26 -21.97
N HIS A 200 25.96 -33.35 -22.29
CA HIS A 200 26.61 -34.62 -22.61
C HIS A 200 27.00 -34.70 -24.09
N ARG A 201 26.07 -34.30 -24.97
CA ARG A 201 26.21 -34.41 -26.42
C ARG A 201 25.65 -33.16 -27.08
N HIS A 202 26.18 -32.82 -28.24
CA HIS A 202 25.79 -31.63 -29.02
C HIS A 202 26.11 -30.28 -28.35
N VAL A 203 27.05 -30.27 -27.40
CA VAL A 203 27.63 -29.02 -26.86
C VAL A 203 28.35 -28.23 -27.95
N GLY A 204 27.92 -27.00 -28.16
CA GLY A 204 28.37 -26.07 -29.20
C GLY A 204 27.75 -26.33 -30.58
N ASP A 205 26.80 -27.25 -30.68
CA ASP A 205 26.14 -27.66 -31.92
C ASP A 205 24.61 -27.74 -31.81
N SER A 206 24.03 -27.39 -30.65
CA SER A 206 22.60 -27.14 -30.48
C SER A 206 22.33 -25.63 -30.49
N LEU A 207 21.26 -25.16 -29.86
CA LEU A 207 20.98 -23.73 -29.75
C LEU A 207 22.11 -22.95 -29.04
N ASP A 208 22.97 -23.63 -28.28
CA ASP A 208 24.14 -23.03 -27.65
C ASP A 208 25.23 -22.55 -28.61
N LYS A 209 25.18 -23.00 -29.87
CA LYS A 209 25.92 -22.45 -31.00
C LYS A 209 25.54 -20.98 -31.30
N TYR A 210 24.31 -20.59 -31.00
CA TYR A 210 23.74 -19.27 -31.29
C TYR A 210 23.35 -18.52 -30.00
N PRO A 211 24.33 -18.12 -29.17
CA PRO A 211 24.07 -17.66 -27.81
C PRO A 211 23.13 -16.45 -27.74
N ALA A 212 23.25 -15.48 -28.66
CA ALA A 212 22.38 -14.30 -28.65
C ALA A 212 20.91 -14.62 -28.96
N ASN A 213 20.63 -15.62 -29.81
CA ASN A 213 19.26 -16.03 -30.13
C ASN A 213 18.70 -16.91 -29.03
N ARG A 214 19.49 -17.88 -28.54
CA ARG A 214 19.15 -18.72 -27.40
C ARG A 214 18.82 -17.88 -26.16
N ASP A 215 19.70 -16.97 -25.75
CA ASP A 215 19.52 -16.19 -24.51
C ASP A 215 18.23 -15.35 -24.59
N ALA A 216 17.97 -14.74 -25.75
CA ALA A 216 16.76 -13.96 -25.95
C ALA A 216 15.49 -14.82 -26.06
N PHE A 217 15.59 -16.06 -26.54
CA PHE A 217 14.50 -17.03 -26.48
C PHE A 217 14.18 -17.42 -25.04
N ILE A 218 15.19 -17.75 -24.23
CA ILE A 218 15.00 -18.08 -22.80
C ILE A 218 14.42 -16.90 -22.02
N MET A 219 14.80 -15.67 -22.35
CA MET A 219 14.18 -14.47 -21.76
C MET A 219 12.68 -14.35 -22.09
N ILE A 220 12.27 -14.68 -23.32
CA ILE A 220 10.84 -14.68 -23.68
C ILE A 220 10.09 -15.71 -22.83
N LEU A 221 10.61 -16.93 -22.70
CA LEU A 221 10.00 -17.97 -21.87
C LEU A 221 9.84 -17.53 -20.41
N ASN A 222 10.88 -16.90 -19.84
CA ASN A 222 10.83 -16.34 -18.48
C ASN A 222 9.77 -15.24 -18.32
N ASN A 223 9.66 -14.32 -19.29
CA ASN A 223 8.72 -13.19 -19.22
C ASN A 223 7.24 -13.64 -19.15
N TYR A 224 6.92 -14.81 -19.70
CA TYR A 224 5.56 -15.36 -19.69
C TYR A 224 5.38 -16.52 -18.70
N SER A 225 6.37 -16.75 -17.83
CA SER A 225 6.36 -17.82 -16.82
C SER A 225 6.13 -19.21 -17.42
N VAL A 226 6.80 -19.52 -18.54
CA VAL A 226 6.85 -20.89 -19.06
C VAL A 226 7.55 -21.77 -18.03
N GLU A 227 6.92 -22.89 -17.65
CA GLU A 227 7.44 -23.74 -16.58
C GLU A 227 8.65 -24.53 -17.03
N THR A 228 8.51 -25.23 -18.16
CA THR A 228 9.52 -26.16 -18.66
C THR A 228 9.64 -26.07 -20.17
N LEU A 229 10.89 -26.01 -20.63
CA LEU A 229 11.32 -26.25 -21.99
C LEU A 229 11.74 -27.72 -22.13
N PHE A 230 10.99 -28.50 -22.90
CA PHE A 230 11.28 -29.90 -23.15
C PHE A 230 12.05 -30.10 -24.46
N CYS A 231 13.09 -30.93 -24.38
CA CYS A 231 14.05 -31.17 -25.46
C CYS A 231 14.33 -32.66 -25.72
N GLY A 232 15.10 -32.93 -26.77
CA GLY A 232 15.65 -34.22 -27.14
C GLY A 232 17.10 -34.07 -27.62
N HIS A 233 17.44 -34.71 -28.74
CA HIS A 233 18.66 -34.51 -29.53
C HIS A 233 19.97 -35.02 -28.89
N THR A 234 20.17 -34.78 -27.59
CA THR A 234 21.40 -35.20 -26.90
C THR A 234 21.45 -36.70 -26.70
N HIS A 235 20.30 -37.38 -26.73
CA HIS A 235 20.09 -38.77 -26.33
C HIS A 235 20.34 -39.05 -24.84
N PHE A 236 20.66 -38.03 -24.04
CA PHE A 236 20.89 -38.14 -22.60
C PHE A 236 19.74 -37.47 -21.84
N TYR A 237 19.51 -37.96 -20.63
CA TYR A 237 18.58 -37.31 -19.71
C TYR A 237 19.30 -36.18 -19.01
N GLU A 238 18.79 -34.96 -19.16
CA GLU A 238 19.40 -33.76 -18.60
C GLU A 238 18.31 -32.88 -17.98
N HIS A 239 18.45 -32.53 -16.71
CA HIS A 239 17.59 -31.58 -16.00
C HIS A 239 18.43 -30.46 -15.39
N ASP A 240 18.28 -29.24 -15.90
CA ASP A 240 18.93 -28.01 -15.40
C ASP A 240 20.45 -28.13 -15.15
N THR A 241 21.17 -28.84 -16.03
CA THR A 241 22.49 -29.40 -15.67
C THR A 241 23.69 -28.46 -15.75
N SER A 242 23.53 -27.13 -15.82
CA SER A 242 24.69 -26.21 -15.87
C SER A 242 24.64 -25.05 -14.88
N ILE A 243 25.59 -25.09 -13.93
CA ILE A 243 25.97 -23.97 -13.06
C ILE A 243 26.60 -22.80 -13.86
N GLU A 244 27.01 -23.01 -15.11
CA GLU A 244 27.67 -21.99 -15.95
C GLU A 244 26.69 -21.12 -16.77
N TYR A 245 25.39 -21.43 -16.83
CA TYR A 245 24.42 -20.71 -17.68
C TYR A 245 23.19 -20.20 -16.92
N PRO A 246 23.32 -19.11 -16.13
CA PRO A 246 22.34 -18.64 -15.15
C PRO A 246 21.08 -17.96 -15.74
N LEU A 247 20.87 -18.01 -17.06
CA LEU A 247 19.76 -17.28 -17.72
C LEU A 247 18.43 -18.03 -17.72
N LEU A 248 18.39 -19.30 -17.31
CA LEU A 248 17.15 -20.06 -17.20
C LEU A 248 16.14 -19.38 -16.26
N GLY A 249 16.60 -18.62 -15.26
CA GLY A 249 15.71 -17.91 -14.35
C GLY A 249 14.80 -18.89 -13.61
N ASN A 250 13.49 -18.81 -13.87
CA ASN A 250 12.49 -19.73 -13.32
C ASN A 250 12.04 -20.84 -14.29
N VAL A 251 12.53 -20.85 -15.54
CA VAL A 251 12.19 -21.86 -16.55
C VAL A 251 13.12 -23.06 -16.39
N HIS A 252 12.56 -24.25 -16.28
CA HIS A 252 13.32 -25.50 -16.29
C HIS A 252 13.64 -25.93 -17.72
N GLN A 253 14.81 -26.51 -17.98
CA GLN A 253 15.08 -27.26 -19.21
C GLN A 253 15.16 -28.75 -18.90
N LEU A 254 14.36 -29.55 -19.59
CA LEU A 254 14.35 -31.00 -19.46
C LEU A 254 14.59 -31.67 -20.81
N THR A 255 15.75 -32.27 -20.98
CA THR A 255 16.09 -33.09 -22.16
C THR A 255 15.75 -34.54 -21.87
N ASN A 256 14.85 -35.12 -22.66
CA ASN A 256 14.54 -36.55 -22.59
C ASN A 256 15.64 -37.36 -23.29
N ALA A 257 16.13 -38.40 -22.63
CA ALA A 257 17.00 -39.39 -23.22
C ALA A 257 16.30 -40.20 -24.31
N LYS A 258 17.12 -40.82 -25.16
CA LYS A 258 16.67 -41.57 -26.34
C LYS A 258 15.73 -42.71 -26.00
N PHE A 259 14.59 -42.81 -26.69
CA PHE A 259 13.59 -43.86 -26.48
C PHE A 259 13.89 -45.20 -27.19
N GLN A 260 15.17 -45.57 -27.32
CA GLN A 260 15.65 -46.78 -27.98
C GLN A 260 16.90 -47.38 -27.32
N ALA A 261 17.00 -48.71 -27.28
CA ALA A 261 18.18 -49.40 -26.74
C ALA A 261 19.40 -49.22 -27.65
N SER A 262 20.42 -48.54 -27.15
CA SER A 262 21.73 -48.34 -27.79
C SER A 262 22.86 -48.56 -26.78
N THR A 263 24.00 -49.10 -27.24
CA THR A 263 25.19 -49.21 -26.39
C THR A 263 25.89 -47.85 -26.32
N GLY A 264 25.94 -47.21 -25.14
CA GLY A 264 26.76 -46.02 -24.88
C GLY A 264 26.01 -44.77 -24.40
N ASP A 265 24.68 -44.78 -24.43
CA ASP A 265 23.82 -43.67 -23.96
C ASP A 265 23.18 -44.02 -22.58
N ASP A 266 22.73 -43.03 -21.80
CA ASP A 266 22.27 -43.18 -20.40
C ASP A 266 20.89 -43.82 -20.17
N GLY A 267 20.35 -44.51 -21.17
CA GLY A 267 19.07 -45.23 -21.06
C GLY A 267 17.89 -44.49 -21.67
N HIS A 268 16.72 -45.12 -21.63
CA HIS A 268 15.48 -44.52 -22.15
C HIS A 268 14.82 -43.74 -21.04
N THR A 269 14.31 -42.54 -21.31
CA THR A 269 13.48 -41.83 -20.32
C THR A 269 12.09 -41.52 -20.83
N ILE A 270 11.12 -41.69 -19.95
CA ILE A 270 9.75 -41.18 -20.09
C ILE A 270 9.55 -40.12 -19.02
N THR A 271 9.07 -38.95 -19.44
CA THR A 271 8.65 -37.91 -18.51
C THR A 271 7.13 -37.96 -18.41
N TYR A 272 6.60 -38.22 -17.22
CA TYR A 272 5.19 -38.14 -16.92
C TYR A 272 4.91 -36.81 -16.19
N VAL A 273 3.97 -36.02 -16.69
CA VAL A 273 3.65 -34.69 -16.16
C VAL A 273 2.20 -34.69 -15.68
N LEU A 274 2.00 -34.46 -14.38
CA LEU A 274 0.71 -34.40 -13.71
C LEU A 274 0.36 -32.96 -13.36
N ILE A 275 -0.80 -32.50 -13.82
CA ILE A 275 -1.39 -31.21 -13.47
C ILE A 275 -2.45 -31.42 -12.40
N ASN A 276 -2.34 -30.68 -11.29
CA ASN A 276 -3.30 -30.66 -10.19
C ASN A 276 -3.54 -29.22 -9.72
N GLY A 277 -4.59 -28.60 -10.25
CA GLY A 277 -4.90 -27.19 -10.00
C GLY A 277 -3.80 -26.28 -10.51
N THR A 278 -3.06 -25.66 -9.58
CA THR A 278 -1.91 -24.78 -9.84
C THR A 278 -0.56 -25.50 -9.79
N LYS A 279 -0.56 -26.82 -9.57
CA LYS A 279 0.66 -27.60 -9.36
C LYS A 279 0.97 -28.48 -10.56
N THR A 280 2.22 -28.48 -10.97
CA THR A 280 2.76 -29.40 -11.97
C THR A 280 3.75 -30.34 -11.30
N THR A 281 3.49 -31.64 -11.35
CA THR A 281 4.41 -32.68 -10.84
C THR A 281 5.00 -33.47 -11.99
N TYR A 282 6.32 -33.54 -12.03
CA TYR A 282 7.09 -34.26 -13.03
C TYR A 282 7.58 -35.56 -12.40
N LYS A 283 7.43 -36.69 -13.11
CA LYS A 283 7.93 -38.00 -12.68
C LYS A 283 8.69 -38.64 -13.83
N ILE A 284 9.98 -38.87 -13.64
CA ILE A 284 10.86 -39.36 -14.69
C ILE A 284 11.11 -40.83 -14.44
N TYR A 285 10.97 -41.62 -15.48
CA TYR A 285 11.20 -43.06 -15.45
C TYR A 285 12.28 -43.39 -16.45
N SER A 286 13.28 -44.15 -16.02
CA SER A 286 14.39 -44.58 -16.86
C SER A 286 14.45 -46.10 -17.04
N ALA A 287 14.92 -46.57 -18.18
CA ALA A 287 15.24 -47.97 -18.44
C ALA A 287 16.68 -48.11 -18.96
N ASN A 288 17.36 -49.21 -18.61
CA ASN A 288 18.76 -49.44 -19.01
C ASN A 288 18.90 -49.51 -20.53
N SER A 289 19.86 -48.77 -21.09
CA SER A 289 20.11 -48.62 -22.54
C SER A 289 20.42 -49.93 -23.29
N THR A 290 20.66 -51.03 -22.59
CA THR A 290 21.05 -52.32 -23.21
C THR A 290 19.89 -53.29 -23.45
N THR A 291 18.67 -53.01 -23.00
CA THR A 291 17.51 -53.93 -23.13
C THR A 291 16.23 -53.20 -23.53
N ASN A 292 15.58 -53.63 -24.61
CA ASN A 292 14.22 -53.17 -24.94
C ASN A 292 13.18 -53.81 -24.00
N GLY A 293 12.15 -53.03 -23.68
CA GLY A 293 11.04 -53.43 -22.82
C GLY A 293 11.22 -53.03 -21.35
N TYR A 294 10.32 -53.55 -20.54
CA TYR A 294 10.21 -53.28 -19.11
C TYR A 294 11.16 -54.13 -18.24
N PRO A 295 11.54 -53.66 -17.03
CA PRO A 295 10.90 -52.57 -16.28
C PRO A 295 11.60 -51.21 -16.39
N PHE A 296 10.83 -50.15 -16.64
CA PHE A 296 11.27 -48.79 -16.31
C PHE A 296 11.30 -48.63 -14.79
N THR A 297 12.27 -47.89 -14.30
CA THR A 297 12.45 -47.56 -12.90
C THR A 297 12.25 -46.07 -12.69
N PHE A 298 11.61 -45.70 -11.59
CA PHE A 298 11.54 -44.31 -11.16
C PHE A 298 12.95 -43.73 -10.99
N LEU A 299 13.19 -42.57 -11.61
CA LEU A 299 14.44 -41.83 -11.54
C LEU A 299 14.30 -40.66 -10.56
N GLU A 300 13.33 -39.78 -10.81
CA GLU A 300 13.14 -38.56 -10.03
C GLU A 300 11.71 -38.00 -10.10
N GLU A 301 11.38 -37.16 -9.10
CA GLU A 301 10.12 -36.42 -9.00
C GLU A 301 10.37 -35.03 -8.42
N TRP A 302 9.72 -34.03 -9.01
CA TRP A 302 9.63 -32.69 -8.44
C TRP A 302 8.29 -32.05 -8.77
N THR A 303 7.95 -30.99 -8.03
CA THR A 303 6.70 -30.25 -8.19
C THR A 303 6.98 -28.75 -8.29
N ILE A 304 6.34 -28.10 -9.25
CA ILE A 304 6.21 -26.64 -9.35
C ILE A 304 4.84 -26.27 -8.78
N ASP A 305 4.79 -25.31 -7.86
CA ASP A 305 3.55 -24.80 -7.27
C ASP A 305 3.36 -23.33 -7.67
N LEU A 306 2.40 -23.08 -8.56
CA LEU A 306 2.09 -21.74 -9.08
C LEU A 306 1.03 -21.03 -8.24
N THR A 307 0.75 -21.49 -7.01
CA THR A 307 -0.19 -20.81 -6.12
C THR A 307 0.36 -19.44 -5.72
N PRO A 308 -0.32 -18.33 -6.05
CA PRO A 308 0.12 -17.00 -5.63
C PRO A 308 0.22 -16.92 -4.09
N PRO A 309 1.20 -16.17 -3.55
CA PRO A 309 1.26 -15.95 -2.11
C PRO A 309 -0.01 -15.22 -1.63
N SER A 310 -0.32 -15.39 -0.35
CA SER A 310 -1.44 -14.70 0.28
C SER A 310 -1.03 -14.16 1.64
N TYR A 311 -1.59 -13.01 1.99
CA TYR A 311 -1.20 -12.21 3.14
C TYR A 311 -2.38 -11.98 4.07
N SER A 312 -2.08 -11.87 5.37
CA SER A 312 -3.06 -11.59 6.41
C SER A 312 -3.22 -10.08 6.64
N LEU A 313 -4.45 -9.66 6.97
CA LEU A 313 -4.74 -8.27 7.34
C LEU A 313 -5.40 -8.21 8.72
N SER A 314 -4.65 -7.67 9.69
CA SER A 314 -5.10 -7.38 11.03
C SER A 314 -5.46 -5.91 11.14
N VAL A 315 -6.72 -5.61 11.46
CA VAL A 315 -7.18 -4.23 11.71
C VAL A 315 -7.72 -4.15 13.13
N THR A 316 -7.15 -3.24 13.92
CA THR A 316 -7.58 -2.97 15.30
C THR A 316 -8.00 -1.52 15.46
N THR A 317 -8.73 -1.21 16.53
CA THR A 317 -9.19 0.15 16.82
C THR A 317 -8.65 0.61 18.18
N LEU A 318 -8.23 1.87 18.24
CA LEU A 318 -7.99 2.60 19.48
C LEU A 318 -9.09 3.65 19.63
N GLY A 319 -9.76 3.70 20.78
CA GLY A 319 -10.94 4.54 20.97
C GLY A 319 -12.24 3.89 20.48
N ASN A 320 -13.28 4.70 20.30
CA ASN A 320 -14.63 4.19 20.02
C ASN A 320 -15.06 4.41 18.56
N GLY A 321 -14.95 3.35 17.78
CA GLY A 321 -15.35 3.30 16.38
C GLY A 321 -15.22 1.89 15.83
N SER A 322 -15.40 1.74 14.53
CA SER A 322 -15.29 0.48 13.81
C SER A 322 -14.57 0.66 12.49
N VAL A 323 -13.98 -0.40 11.96
CA VAL A 323 -13.39 -0.42 10.62
C VAL A 323 -14.01 -1.56 9.83
N THR A 324 -14.49 -1.26 8.62
CA THR A 324 -14.92 -2.26 7.65
C THR A 324 -13.84 -2.47 6.59
N ARG A 325 -13.74 -3.71 6.08
CA ARG A 325 -12.82 -4.14 5.03
C ARG A 325 -13.64 -4.56 3.82
N ASP A 326 -13.23 -4.19 2.62
CA ASP A 326 -13.86 -4.65 1.39
C ASP A 326 -12.79 -4.95 0.31
N PRO A 327 -12.60 -6.21 -0.09
CA PRO A 327 -13.28 -7.40 0.42
C PRO A 327 -12.88 -7.77 1.86
N ASP A 328 -13.75 -8.44 2.61
CA ASP A 328 -13.44 -9.00 3.94
C ASP A 328 -13.06 -10.48 3.82
N GLN A 329 -11.78 -10.79 4.01
CA GLN A 329 -11.22 -12.13 3.84
C GLN A 329 -10.26 -12.47 4.99
N THR A 330 -10.02 -13.77 5.20
CA THR A 330 -9.05 -14.24 6.20
C THR A 330 -7.61 -14.11 5.70
N LEU A 331 -7.40 -14.40 4.42
CA LEU A 331 -6.15 -14.21 3.69
C LEU A 331 -6.49 -13.57 2.36
N TYR A 332 -5.61 -12.70 1.89
CA TYR A 332 -5.75 -11.96 0.65
C TYR A 332 -4.67 -12.42 -0.31
N PRO A 333 -5.01 -12.86 -1.54
CA PRO A 333 -3.99 -13.07 -2.58
C PRO A 333 -3.12 -11.82 -2.75
N GLU A 334 -1.86 -12.02 -3.08
CA GLU A 334 -0.94 -10.93 -3.43
C GLU A 334 -1.56 -9.97 -4.45
N GLU A 335 -1.24 -8.68 -4.31
CA GLU A 335 -1.79 -7.56 -5.09
C GLU A 335 -3.30 -7.30 -4.90
N THR A 336 -3.98 -8.01 -3.99
CA THR A 336 -5.39 -7.70 -3.70
C THR A 336 -5.51 -6.28 -3.13
N LEU A 337 -6.39 -5.48 -3.74
CA LEU A 337 -6.75 -4.16 -3.23
C LEU A 337 -7.85 -4.28 -2.17
N VAL A 338 -7.60 -3.77 -0.97
CA VAL A 338 -8.55 -3.77 0.14
C VAL A 338 -8.91 -2.34 0.52
N ASN A 339 -10.20 -2.01 0.45
CA ASN A 339 -10.72 -0.73 0.89
C ASN A 339 -11.06 -0.78 2.39
N LEU A 340 -10.45 0.12 3.16
CA LEU A 340 -10.69 0.30 4.59
C LEU A 340 -11.53 1.54 4.82
N THR A 341 -12.59 1.40 5.63
CA THR A 341 -13.45 2.53 6.02
C THR A 341 -13.59 2.57 7.53
N ALA A 342 -13.07 3.62 8.16
CA ALA A 342 -13.25 3.89 9.58
C ALA A 342 -14.57 4.64 9.82
N THR A 343 -15.40 4.14 10.73
CA THR A 343 -16.67 4.77 11.14
C THR A 343 -16.62 5.05 12.64
N ALA A 344 -16.61 6.33 13.00
CA ALA A 344 -16.61 6.75 14.39
C ALA A 344 -18.00 6.56 15.03
N ASN A 345 -18.03 6.22 16.32
CA ASN A 345 -19.28 6.18 17.07
C ASN A 345 -19.71 7.59 17.51
N SER A 346 -20.95 7.72 17.99
CA SER A 346 -21.48 9.02 18.45
C SER A 346 -20.58 9.63 19.54
N GLY A 347 -20.23 10.91 19.37
CA GLY A 347 -19.32 11.62 20.27
C GLY A 347 -17.83 11.36 20.00
N TRP A 348 -17.48 10.63 18.94
CA TRP A 348 -16.11 10.36 18.53
C TRP A 348 -15.88 10.80 17.08
N ILE A 349 -14.62 11.07 16.73
CA ILE A 349 -14.16 11.30 15.36
C ILE A 349 -13.04 10.32 15.00
N PHE A 350 -12.92 9.97 13.73
CA PHE A 350 -11.72 9.28 13.24
C PHE A 350 -10.56 10.29 13.17
N SER A 351 -9.42 9.95 13.77
CA SER A 351 -8.21 10.78 13.75
C SER A 351 -7.30 10.36 12.60
N HIS A 352 -6.73 9.15 12.69
CA HIS A 352 -5.73 8.67 11.74
C HIS A 352 -5.57 7.13 11.77
N TRP A 353 -4.90 6.62 10.75
CA TRP A 353 -4.36 5.27 10.66
C TRP A 353 -2.92 5.24 11.16
N SER A 354 -2.52 4.13 11.79
CA SER A 354 -1.14 3.83 12.16
C SER A 354 -0.83 2.33 12.00
N GLY A 355 0.44 1.93 12.18
CA GLY A 355 0.94 0.59 11.84
C GLY A 355 1.49 0.57 10.42
N ASP A 356 1.06 -0.40 9.61
CA ASP A 356 1.48 -0.55 8.21
C ASP A 356 0.75 0.39 7.23
N LEU A 357 -0.11 1.27 7.78
CA LEU A 357 -0.77 2.37 7.08
C LEU A 357 -0.66 3.64 7.94
N THR A 358 -0.43 4.79 7.32
CA THR A 358 -0.31 6.08 8.03
C THR A 358 -1.13 7.16 7.36
N GLY A 359 -1.57 8.17 8.12
CA GLY A 359 -2.31 9.32 7.62
C GLY A 359 -3.79 9.27 7.99
N ASN A 360 -4.60 10.18 7.46
CA ASN A 360 -6.00 10.37 7.88
C ASN A 360 -7.01 10.27 6.73
N GLU A 361 -6.59 9.79 5.55
CA GLU A 361 -7.48 9.52 4.43
C GLU A 361 -8.49 8.42 4.80
N ASN A 362 -9.78 8.68 4.61
CA ASN A 362 -10.84 7.73 4.97
C ASN A 362 -12.08 7.97 4.09
N PRO A 363 -12.52 7.00 3.27
CA PRO A 363 -11.95 5.65 3.11
C PRO A 363 -10.57 5.64 2.44
N VAL A 364 -9.83 4.54 2.58
CA VAL A 364 -8.47 4.38 2.03
C VAL A 364 -8.29 2.97 1.47
N THR A 365 -7.62 2.86 0.32
CA THR A 365 -7.31 1.57 -0.31
C THR A 365 -5.86 1.20 -0.05
N ILE A 366 -5.62 -0.05 0.35
CA ILE A 366 -4.29 -0.64 0.49
C ILE A 366 -4.11 -1.80 -0.49
N THR A 367 -2.87 -2.06 -0.91
CA THR A 367 -2.47 -3.27 -1.65
C THR A 367 -1.94 -4.30 -0.67
N MET A 368 -2.34 -5.56 -0.80
CA MET A 368 -1.81 -6.67 -0.01
C MET A 368 -0.57 -7.26 -0.66
N ASP A 369 0.60 -6.78 -0.23
CA ASP A 369 1.95 -7.18 -0.67
C ASP A 369 2.80 -7.79 0.46
N ASP A 370 2.29 -7.79 1.70
CA ASP A 370 2.85 -8.45 2.88
C ASP A 370 1.74 -8.63 3.93
N ASP A 371 2.01 -9.37 5.01
CA ASP A 371 1.18 -9.37 6.22
C ASP A 371 1.09 -7.96 6.80
N LYS A 372 -0.14 -7.44 7.04
CA LYS A 372 -0.36 -6.07 7.51
C LYS A 372 -1.09 -6.00 8.84
N ASN A 373 -0.62 -5.10 9.70
CA ASN A 373 -1.21 -4.71 10.98
C ASN A 373 -1.52 -3.21 10.97
N ILE A 374 -2.80 -2.86 10.92
CA ILE A 374 -3.29 -1.49 10.85
C ILE A 374 -4.13 -1.16 12.09
N ILE A 375 -3.96 0.05 12.61
CA ILE A 375 -4.70 0.57 13.76
C ILE A 375 -5.45 1.83 13.32
N ALA A 376 -6.77 1.86 13.52
CA ALA A 376 -7.58 3.06 13.37
C ALA A 376 -7.78 3.75 14.73
N THR A 377 -7.34 5.00 14.84
CA THR A 377 -7.49 5.79 16.06
C THR A 377 -8.73 6.68 15.98
N PHE A 378 -9.60 6.57 16.98
CA PHE A 378 -10.76 7.43 17.19
C PHE A 378 -10.57 8.26 18.45
N ILE A 379 -11.04 9.51 18.43
CA ILE A 379 -10.89 10.47 19.54
C ILE A 379 -12.27 10.93 20.04
N ASP A 380 -12.43 10.98 21.37
CA ASP A 380 -13.63 11.47 22.04
C ASP A 380 -13.73 13.00 21.94
N VAL A 381 -14.84 13.49 21.40
CA VAL A 381 -15.16 14.92 21.24
C VAL A 381 -16.43 15.31 22.02
N SER A 382 -16.90 14.46 22.94
CA SER A 382 -18.14 14.69 23.70
C SER A 382 -18.05 15.85 24.70
N GLY A 383 -16.84 16.26 25.10
CA GLY A 383 -16.57 17.49 25.85
C GLY A 383 -17.12 17.56 27.28
N THR A 384 -16.56 18.48 28.06
CA THR A 384 -17.03 18.87 29.39
C THR A 384 -17.47 20.32 29.36
N THR A 385 -18.70 20.61 29.80
CA THR A 385 -19.23 21.98 29.87
C THR A 385 -19.09 22.58 31.26
N THR A 386 -18.66 23.84 31.33
CA THR A 386 -18.58 24.64 32.56
C THR A 386 -19.02 26.08 32.28
N THR A 387 -19.51 26.78 33.31
CA THR A 387 -19.89 28.20 33.23
C THR A 387 -18.81 29.05 33.89
N MET A 388 -18.43 30.15 33.24
CA MET A 388 -17.50 31.09 33.83
C MET A 388 -18.19 31.99 34.86
N GLU A 389 -17.46 32.29 35.93
CA GLU A 389 -17.88 33.19 36.99
C GLU A 389 -17.13 34.53 36.89
N ASP A 390 -17.79 35.62 37.30
CA ASP A 390 -17.17 36.93 37.51
C ASP A 390 -16.00 36.81 38.49
N ILE A 391 -14.82 37.27 38.08
CA ILE A 391 -13.59 37.19 38.88
C ILE A 391 -13.66 38.08 40.12
N ASP A 392 -14.39 39.20 40.05
CA ASP A 392 -14.57 40.12 41.17
C ASP A 392 -15.80 39.78 42.03
N SER A 393 -16.40 38.60 41.84
CA SER A 393 -17.61 38.19 42.56
C SER A 393 -17.41 38.28 44.09
N GLY A 394 -18.23 39.13 44.73
CA GLY A 394 -18.19 39.35 46.17
C GLY A 394 -17.25 40.47 46.66
N LEU A 395 -16.60 41.21 45.77
CA LEU A 395 -15.83 42.42 46.12
C LEU A 395 -16.71 43.69 46.08
N PRO A 396 -16.50 44.69 46.98
CA PRO A 396 -17.32 45.91 47.04
C PRO A 396 -17.21 46.86 45.84
N SER A 397 -16.20 46.67 44.98
CA SER A 397 -15.96 47.47 43.78
C SER A 397 -15.10 46.63 42.81
N PRO A 398 -15.30 46.73 41.48
CA PRO A 398 -14.42 46.08 40.52
C PRO A 398 -13.01 46.63 40.74
N THR A 399 -12.07 45.78 41.14
CA THR A 399 -10.71 46.23 41.50
C THR A 399 -9.77 46.31 40.31
N GLY A 400 -10.23 45.88 39.13
CA GLY A 400 -9.49 45.93 37.88
C GLY A 400 -9.54 47.29 37.18
N ASP A 401 -8.46 47.62 36.48
CA ASP A 401 -8.41 48.71 35.50
C ASP A 401 -9.17 48.30 34.23
N TYR A 402 -10.50 48.18 34.31
CA TYR A 402 -11.34 47.77 33.18
C TYR A 402 -11.35 48.82 32.06
N ARG A 403 -11.41 48.34 30.82
CA ARG A 403 -11.57 49.16 29.62
C ARG A 403 -13.04 49.48 29.39
N TRP A 404 -13.35 50.75 29.14
CA TRP A 404 -14.72 51.19 28.88
C TRP A 404 -14.89 51.86 27.52
N LYS A 405 -14.26 51.23 26.53
CA LYS A 405 -14.38 51.54 25.11
C LYS A 405 -14.47 50.26 24.31
N ASP A 406 -15.27 50.27 23.27
CA ASP A 406 -15.31 49.17 22.31
C ASP A 406 -14.02 49.08 21.46
N ILE A 407 -14.01 48.12 20.54
CA ILE A 407 -12.88 47.91 19.62
C ILE A 407 -12.66 49.10 18.68
N ALA A 408 -13.67 49.94 18.45
CA ALA A 408 -13.53 51.16 17.66
C ALA A 408 -12.95 52.35 18.46
N ASN A 409 -12.64 52.19 19.75
CA ASN A 409 -12.31 53.27 20.69
C ASN A 409 -13.47 54.24 20.96
N GLN A 410 -14.72 53.85 20.73
CA GLN A 410 -15.87 54.66 21.11
C GLN A 410 -16.16 54.45 22.59
N ASN A 411 -16.49 55.52 23.31
CA ASN A 411 -16.72 55.44 24.74
C ASN A 411 -18.11 54.85 25.01
N TYR A 412 -18.21 53.94 25.98
CA TYR A 412 -19.51 53.61 26.55
C TYR A 412 -20.08 54.82 27.32
N SER A 413 -21.39 54.89 27.48
CA SER A 413 -22.05 55.95 28.24
C SER A 413 -21.64 55.90 29.72
N GLU A 414 -21.70 57.04 30.42
CA GLU A 414 -21.45 57.07 31.86
C GLU A 414 -22.42 56.15 32.62
N ASN A 415 -23.68 56.12 32.19
CA ASN A 415 -24.69 55.24 32.79
C ASN A 415 -24.31 53.76 32.63
N TYR A 416 -23.84 53.33 31.46
CA TYR A 416 -23.43 51.95 31.26
C TYR A 416 -22.21 51.59 32.13
N ARG A 417 -21.18 52.44 32.13
CA ARG A 417 -19.97 52.25 32.96
C ARG A 417 -20.27 52.10 34.45
N ASN A 418 -21.25 52.85 34.95
CA ASN A 418 -21.59 52.86 36.38
C ASN A 418 -22.48 51.68 36.81
N ASN A 419 -23.15 51.00 35.87
CA ASN A 419 -24.15 49.97 36.18
C ASN A 419 -23.79 48.56 35.66
N TYR A 420 -22.87 48.45 34.70
CA TYR A 420 -22.47 47.16 34.17
C TYR A 420 -21.46 46.44 35.09
N ASN A 421 -21.67 45.14 35.29
CA ASN A 421 -20.68 44.23 35.88
C ASN A 421 -20.83 42.82 35.26
N TYR A 422 -19.82 41.98 35.44
CA TYR A 422 -19.79 40.65 34.83
C TYR A 422 -20.76 39.64 35.45
N THR A 423 -21.38 39.94 36.59
CA THR A 423 -22.47 39.10 37.14
C THR A 423 -23.72 39.03 36.24
N GLN A 424 -23.83 39.93 35.26
CA GLN A 424 -24.91 39.94 34.26
C GLN A 424 -24.57 39.08 33.02
N ALA A 425 -23.31 38.73 32.83
CA ALA A 425 -22.85 37.92 31.71
C ALA A 425 -23.08 36.42 31.98
N ASN A 426 -23.37 35.67 30.92
CA ASN A 426 -23.42 34.20 30.97
C ASN A 426 -22.45 33.66 29.91
N VAL A 427 -21.39 32.99 30.35
CA VAL A 427 -20.38 32.42 29.46
C VAL A 427 -20.25 30.94 29.75
N GLU A 428 -20.66 30.11 28.79
CA GLU A 428 -20.50 28.66 28.84
C GLU A 428 -19.34 28.23 27.95
N VAL A 429 -18.49 27.33 28.47
CA VAL A 429 -17.38 26.72 27.74
C VAL A 429 -17.50 25.22 27.79
N THR A 430 -17.55 24.61 26.62
CA THR A 430 -17.39 23.16 26.44
C THR A 430 -15.99 22.89 25.94
N TYR A 431 -15.23 22.03 26.62
CA TYR A 431 -13.84 21.71 26.27
C TYR A 431 -13.58 20.20 26.22
N TYR A 432 -12.69 19.77 25.34
CA TYR A 432 -12.21 18.40 25.18
C TYR A 432 -10.76 18.41 24.71
N THR A 433 -10.09 17.27 24.78
CA THR A 433 -8.68 17.13 24.37
C THR A 433 -8.58 16.23 23.15
N VAL A 434 -7.84 16.67 22.14
CA VAL A 434 -7.51 15.88 20.95
C VAL A 434 -5.99 15.79 20.91
N GLU A 435 -5.46 14.59 21.13
CA GLU A 435 -4.01 14.35 21.21
C GLU A 435 -3.34 15.37 22.16
N SER A 436 -2.48 16.22 21.61
CA SER A 436 -1.67 17.20 22.34
C SER A 436 -2.34 18.58 22.54
N SER A 437 -3.61 18.74 22.15
CA SER A 437 -4.29 20.03 22.12
C SER A 437 -5.60 20.05 22.92
N LEU A 438 -5.89 21.22 23.50
CA LEU A 438 -7.17 21.52 24.16
C LEU A 438 -8.08 22.22 23.14
N HIS A 439 -9.23 21.63 22.87
CA HIS A 439 -10.24 22.15 21.96
C HIS A 439 -11.49 22.55 22.75
N GLY A 440 -12.33 23.35 22.12
CA GLY A 440 -13.64 23.61 22.68
C GLY A 440 -14.49 24.58 21.88
N TYR A 441 -15.60 24.92 22.50
CA TYR A 441 -16.59 25.86 22.00
C TYR A 441 -17.04 26.75 23.16
N LEU A 442 -17.20 28.05 22.89
CA LEU A 442 -17.64 29.05 23.85
C LEU A 442 -18.92 29.73 23.35
N ASN A 443 -19.90 29.84 24.24
CA ASN A 443 -21.11 30.63 24.06
C ASN A 443 -21.16 31.70 25.15
N ALA A 444 -21.07 32.97 24.77
CA ALA A 444 -21.13 34.11 25.66
C ALA A 444 -22.36 34.97 25.36
N MET A 445 -23.00 35.44 26.42
CA MET A 445 -24.10 36.39 26.36
C MET A 445 -23.88 37.53 27.36
N ASN A 446 -24.36 38.73 27.01
CA ASN A 446 -24.33 39.94 27.86
C ASN A 446 -22.92 40.34 28.34
N LEU A 447 -21.87 40.07 27.57
CA LEU A 447 -20.57 40.71 27.76
C LEU A 447 -20.65 42.19 27.32
N LYS A 448 -19.54 42.93 27.37
CA LYS A 448 -19.52 44.29 26.81
C LYS A 448 -19.78 44.22 25.30
N PRO A 449 -20.66 45.06 24.73
CA PRO A 449 -20.97 45.01 23.30
C PRO A 449 -19.83 45.56 22.45
N ASN A 450 -19.64 44.99 21.25
CA ASN A 450 -18.60 45.38 20.30
C ASN A 450 -17.18 45.34 20.90
N PHE A 451 -16.93 44.41 21.83
CA PHE A 451 -15.71 44.36 22.64
C PHE A 451 -14.86 43.13 22.31
N ALA A 452 -13.54 43.21 22.52
CA ALA A 452 -12.62 42.11 22.29
C ALA A 452 -12.15 41.47 23.60
N TYR A 453 -12.25 40.13 23.67
CA TYR A 453 -11.79 39.34 24.81
C TYR A 453 -10.69 38.37 24.38
N GLN A 454 -9.69 38.21 25.23
CA GLN A 454 -8.68 37.16 25.09
C GLN A 454 -9.10 35.92 25.90
N LEU A 455 -8.87 34.72 25.34
CA LEU A 455 -8.94 33.45 26.05
C LEU A 455 -7.55 33.08 26.56
N LYS A 456 -7.45 32.89 27.88
CA LYS A 456 -6.20 32.50 28.55
C LYS A 456 -6.38 31.21 29.32
N LEU A 457 -5.42 30.31 29.19
CA LEU A 457 -5.25 29.17 30.08
C LEU A 457 -4.26 29.57 31.18
N VAL A 458 -4.60 29.42 32.45
CA VAL A 458 -3.78 29.87 33.59
C VAL A 458 -3.59 28.75 34.60
N GLY A 459 -2.35 28.52 35.02
CA GLY A 459 -2.00 27.54 36.05
C GLY A 459 -2.02 28.11 37.47
N THR A 460 -1.96 27.21 38.45
CA THR A 460 -1.83 27.58 39.87
C THR A 460 -0.35 27.66 40.28
N PRO A 461 0.15 28.78 40.84
CA PRO A 461 1.56 28.90 41.19
C PRO A 461 2.10 27.74 42.04
N GLY A 462 3.24 27.20 41.63
CA GLY A 462 3.93 26.10 42.32
C GLY A 462 3.47 24.69 41.93
N THR A 463 2.49 24.53 41.03
CA THR A 463 2.06 23.23 40.53
C THR A 463 2.76 22.84 39.21
N ALA A 464 2.79 21.55 38.88
CA ALA A 464 3.46 21.04 37.68
C ALA A 464 2.75 21.48 36.38
N ASP A 465 1.42 21.55 36.39
CA ASP A 465 0.61 22.03 35.27
C ASP A 465 0.80 23.54 35.04
N ASN A 466 1.02 24.34 36.09
CA ASN A 466 1.42 25.74 35.95
C ASN A 466 2.75 25.90 35.23
N GLU A 467 3.73 25.03 35.54
CA GLU A 467 5.00 25.04 34.83
C GLU A 467 4.84 24.64 33.36
N ARG A 468 4.05 23.59 33.06
CA ARG A 468 3.74 23.22 31.67
C ARG A 468 3.08 24.35 30.89
N ILE A 469 2.12 25.06 31.48
CA ILE A 469 1.46 26.22 30.84
C ILE A 469 2.46 27.35 30.62
N GLY A 470 3.29 27.69 31.62
CA GLY A 470 4.27 28.78 31.51
C GLY A 470 5.32 28.55 30.42
N LEU A 471 5.77 27.29 30.28
CA LEU A 471 6.78 26.89 29.29
C LEU A 471 6.31 26.95 27.83
N VAL A 472 5.00 26.91 27.57
CA VAL A 472 4.44 27.12 26.22
C VAL A 472 3.79 28.49 26.06
N GLY A 473 3.43 29.12 27.19
CA GLY A 473 2.88 30.46 27.30
C GLY A 473 3.89 31.45 27.88
N ARG A 474 3.55 32.07 29.00
CA ARG A 474 4.28 33.18 29.61
C ARG A 474 4.29 33.06 31.13
N TRP A 475 5.14 33.87 31.75
CA TRP A 475 5.30 33.94 33.20
C TRP A 475 4.91 35.32 33.72
N TRP A 476 3.94 35.35 34.64
CA TRP A 476 3.68 36.48 35.51
C TRP A 476 4.46 36.29 36.82
N GLN A 477 5.41 37.18 37.09
CA GLN A 477 6.24 37.15 38.29
C GLN A 477 5.69 38.13 39.33
N GLU A 478 5.56 37.69 40.58
CA GLU A 478 5.34 38.54 41.75
C GLU A 478 6.47 38.32 42.78
N GLU A 479 6.77 39.36 43.54
CA GLU A 479 7.82 39.38 44.56
C GLU A 479 7.20 39.51 45.95
N TRP A 480 7.74 38.74 46.90
CA TRP A 480 7.35 38.88 48.29
C TRP A 480 7.99 40.13 48.90
N ASN A 481 7.16 41.09 49.35
CA ASN A 481 7.66 42.32 49.97
C ASN A 481 7.68 42.28 51.52
N GLY A 482 7.37 41.11 52.10
CA GLY A 482 7.26 40.90 53.56
C GLY A 482 5.83 40.83 54.09
N THR A 483 4.82 41.33 53.36
CA THR A 483 3.40 41.28 53.78
C THR A 483 2.46 40.75 52.72
N ALA A 484 2.75 41.00 51.44
CA ALA A 484 1.96 40.55 50.32
C ALA A 484 2.85 40.25 49.11
N TRP A 485 2.30 39.48 48.18
CA TRP A 485 2.84 39.41 46.82
C TRP A 485 2.60 40.76 46.14
N ALA A 486 3.68 41.38 45.66
CA ALA A 486 3.67 42.70 45.06
C ALA A 486 4.56 42.71 43.79
N ASN A 487 4.70 43.88 43.15
CA ASN A 487 5.55 44.08 41.98
C ASN A 487 5.27 43.08 40.83
N GLY A 488 3.99 42.77 40.62
CA GLY A 488 3.54 41.88 39.54
C GLY A 488 3.98 42.40 38.18
N GLN A 489 4.70 41.58 37.42
CA GLN A 489 5.20 41.94 36.10
C GLN A 489 5.27 40.74 35.16
N ASN A 490 5.05 41.01 33.88
CA ASN A 490 5.26 40.03 32.82
C ASN A 490 6.75 39.84 32.55
N LEU A 491 7.21 38.59 32.50
CA LEU A 491 8.50 38.25 31.94
C LEU A 491 8.33 38.17 30.41
N ASN A 492 8.71 39.24 29.72
CA ASN A 492 8.45 39.41 28.29
C ASN A 492 9.75 39.64 27.49
N ASN A 493 10.18 38.59 26.79
CA ASN A 493 11.20 38.61 25.75
C ASN A 493 10.90 37.52 24.72
N LYS A 494 10.59 37.90 23.48
CA LYS A 494 10.05 37.00 22.44
C LYS A 494 10.97 35.85 22.02
N GLY A 495 12.26 35.88 22.37
CA GLY A 495 13.21 34.82 21.99
C GLY A 495 13.35 34.62 20.48
N ASP A 496 14.20 33.69 20.07
CA ASP A 496 14.42 33.32 18.66
C ASP A 496 13.76 31.97 18.30
N GLY A 497 12.97 31.42 19.23
CA GLY A 497 12.34 30.11 19.14
C GLY A 497 13.17 28.94 19.67
N SER A 498 14.38 29.21 20.20
CA SER A 498 15.11 28.21 20.98
C SER A 498 14.52 28.05 22.39
N SER A 499 14.53 26.80 22.88
CA SER A 499 14.16 26.45 24.26
C SER A 499 15.44 26.20 25.08
N PRO A 500 15.53 26.69 26.33
CA PRO A 500 14.55 27.54 27.02
C PRO A 500 14.50 28.94 26.40
N ASN A 501 13.28 29.49 26.25
CA ASN A 501 13.11 30.86 25.83
C ASN A 501 13.76 31.80 26.87
N PRO A 502 14.27 33.00 26.51
CA PRO A 502 14.80 33.95 27.48
C PRO A 502 13.92 34.20 28.73
N ASN A 503 12.60 34.10 28.60
CA ASN A 503 11.66 34.17 29.74
C ASN A 503 11.82 32.99 30.72
N ASP A 504 11.99 31.79 30.19
CA ASP A 504 12.15 30.57 30.98
C ASP A 504 13.48 30.57 31.73
N ASN A 505 14.53 31.15 31.13
CA ASN A 505 15.83 31.32 31.82
C ASN A 505 15.70 32.15 33.10
N LEU A 506 14.92 33.24 33.06
CA LEU A 506 14.71 34.08 34.23
C LEU A 506 13.83 33.40 35.28
N TYR A 507 12.80 32.67 34.84
CA TYR A 507 11.99 31.81 35.70
C TYR A 507 12.87 30.79 36.43
N PHE A 508 13.67 29.99 35.72
CA PHE A 508 14.54 28.98 36.30
C PHE A 508 15.59 29.58 37.25
N ALA A 509 16.10 30.78 36.96
CA ALA A 509 17.05 31.46 37.83
C ALA A 509 16.46 31.96 39.15
N ARG A 510 15.13 32.16 39.22
CA ARG A 510 14.47 32.84 40.35
C ARG A 510 13.46 31.99 41.12
N LYS A 511 12.86 30.98 40.50
CA LYS A 511 11.75 30.20 41.07
C LYS A 511 12.08 29.54 42.41
N ASP A 512 13.35 29.22 42.66
CA ASP A 512 13.80 28.51 43.86
C ASP A 512 14.55 29.42 44.86
N ILE A 513 14.50 30.75 44.71
CA ILE A 513 15.14 31.66 45.66
C ILE A 513 14.38 31.59 46.99
N PRO A 514 15.03 31.19 48.10
CA PRO A 514 14.33 30.98 49.37
C PRO A 514 13.99 32.30 50.07
N ASP A 515 12.80 32.35 50.68
CA ASP A 515 12.38 33.39 51.61
C ASP A 515 11.47 32.78 52.68
N ALA A 516 12.03 32.51 53.86
CA ALA A 516 11.30 31.86 54.95
C ALA A 516 10.18 32.73 55.54
N THR A 517 10.09 34.01 55.17
CA THR A 517 9.01 34.91 55.62
C THR A 517 7.80 34.86 54.71
N SER A 518 7.92 34.28 53.51
CA SER A 518 6.81 34.18 52.58
C SER A 518 5.93 32.96 52.88
N PRO A 519 4.64 32.99 52.48
CA PRO A 519 3.73 31.87 52.68
C PRO A 519 4.14 30.58 51.95
N THR A 520 4.99 30.70 50.91
CA THR A 520 5.45 29.57 50.09
C THR A 520 6.87 29.14 50.42
N GLY A 521 7.59 29.86 51.29
CA GLY A 521 9.02 29.66 51.55
C GLY A 521 9.94 30.15 50.41
N LEU A 522 9.37 30.77 49.37
CA LEU A 522 10.07 31.27 48.18
C LEU A 522 9.91 32.79 48.07
N HIS A 523 10.94 33.46 47.56
CA HIS A 523 10.94 34.93 47.41
C HIS A 523 10.06 35.40 46.25
N TYR A 524 9.91 34.58 45.21
CA TYR A 524 9.10 34.88 44.04
C TYR A 524 7.95 33.88 43.89
N ARG A 525 6.83 34.36 43.34
CA ARG A 525 5.68 33.55 42.92
C ARG A 525 5.49 33.73 41.41
N PHE A 526 5.25 32.62 40.71
CA PHE A 526 5.09 32.61 39.26
C PHE A 526 3.77 31.96 38.84
N SER A 527 2.97 32.69 38.07
CA SER A 527 1.79 32.17 37.39
C SER A 527 2.10 31.97 35.92
N GLY A 528 2.01 30.74 35.44
CA GLY A 528 2.09 30.39 34.03
C GLY A 528 0.75 30.66 33.35
N TYR A 529 0.78 31.35 32.21
CA TYR A 529 -0.43 31.57 31.41
C TYR A 529 -0.19 31.50 29.91
N LEU A 530 -1.16 31.00 29.15
CA LEU A 530 -1.13 30.87 27.69
C LEU A 530 -2.32 31.63 27.10
N VAL A 531 -2.07 32.64 26.27
CA VAL A 531 -3.13 33.29 25.50
C VAL A 531 -3.27 32.55 24.18
N PHE A 532 -4.36 31.81 24.00
CA PHE A 532 -4.46 30.87 22.87
C PHE A 532 -5.53 31.26 21.85
N ASP A 533 -6.48 32.13 22.20
CA ASP A 533 -7.47 32.64 21.26
C ASP A 533 -8.04 33.98 21.72
N TYR A 534 -8.89 34.59 20.91
CA TYR A 534 -9.59 35.84 21.19
C TYR A 534 -10.89 35.94 20.39
N PHE A 535 -11.84 36.78 20.77
CA PHE A 535 -13.06 36.97 19.99
C PHE A 535 -13.63 38.38 20.16
N ILE A 536 -14.57 38.74 19.29
CA ILE A 536 -15.30 40.00 19.32
C ILE A 536 -16.77 39.69 19.61
N THR A 537 -17.37 40.41 20.55
CA THR A 537 -18.82 40.36 20.81
C THR A 537 -19.59 41.20 19.81
N ASP A 538 -20.84 40.84 19.55
CA ASP A 538 -21.75 41.65 18.76
C ASP A 538 -22.29 42.87 19.54
N GLU A 539 -23.25 43.58 18.95
CA GLU A 539 -23.88 44.78 19.52
C GLU A 539 -24.71 44.51 20.79
N ALA A 540 -25.10 43.26 21.03
CA ALA A 540 -25.77 42.82 22.25
C ALA A 540 -24.78 42.38 23.34
N GLY A 541 -23.50 42.17 22.99
CA GLY A 541 -22.50 41.60 23.89
C GLY A 541 -22.44 40.08 23.81
N ASP A 542 -22.97 39.48 22.74
CA ASP A 542 -23.02 38.04 22.58
C ASP A 542 -21.90 37.56 21.64
N ALA A 543 -21.41 36.33 21.85
CA ALA A 543 -20.40 35.72 21.00
C ALA A 543 -20.49 34.19 21.02
N THR A 544 -20.16 33.59 19.89
CA THR A 544 -20.13 32.13 19.70
C THR A 544 -18.93 31.78 18.82
N PHE A 545 -18.01 30.93 19.31
CA PHE A 545 -16.90 30.44 18.48
C PHE A 545 -16.27 29.14 19.02
N THR A 546 -15.57 28.43 18.15
CA THR A 546 -14.73 27.26 18.49
C THR A 546 -13.27 27.68 18.65
N PHE A 547 -12.57 27.08 19.61
CA PHE A 547 -11.16 27.36 19.89
C PHE A 547 -10.31 26.09 19.88
N GLU A 548 -9.02 26.29 19.66
CA GLU A 548 -7.96 25.30 19.80
C GLU A 548 -6.76 25.97 20.52
N ALA A 549 -6.21 25.31 21.53
CA ALA A 549 -5.09 25.82 22.31
C ALA A 549 -3.73 25.51 21.64
N ASN A 550 -3.57 25.93 20.38
CA ASN A 550 -2.37 25.69 19.56
C ASN A 550 -1.52 26.94 19.31
N SER A 551 -1.85 28.04 20.01
CA SER A 551 -1.31 29.37 19.79
C SER A 551 -0.84 30.01 21.09
N SER A 552 0.16 30.90 20.99
CA SER A 552 0.72 31.66 22.12
C SER A 552 0.83 33.13 21.74
N TYR A 553 -0.22 33.89 22.05
CA TYR A 553 -0.33 35.31 21.75
C TYR A 553 0.12 36.19 22.93
N HIS A 554 0.48 37.42 22.63
CA HIS A 554 0.88 38.43 23.60
C HIS A 554 -0.24 39.43 23.87
N VAL A 555 -0.61 40.20 22.85
CA VAL A 555 -1.55 41.32 22.88
C VAL A 555 -2.33 41.31 21.57
N LEU A 556 -3.53 41.90 21.51
CA LEU A 556 -4.21 42.07 20.23
C LEU A 556 -3.97 43.51 19.71
N TRP A 557 -4.09 43.64 18.40
CA TRP A 557 -3.87 44.89 17.71
C TRP A 557 -4.99 45.12 16.72
N LYS A 558 -5.41 46.37 16.60
CA LYS A 558 -6.15 46.82 15.42
C LYS A 558 -5.20 46.90 14.24
N THR A 559 -5.65 46.47 13.08
CA THR A 559 -4.92 46.67 11.82
C THR A 559 -4.60 48.15 11.56
N THR A 560 -5.39 49.07 12.13
CA THR A 560 -5.20 50.53 12.03
C THR A 560 -4.27 51.13 13.08
N GLN A 561 -4.00 50.44 14.19
CA GLN A 561 -3.11 50.94 15.25
C GLN A 561 -1.64 50.73 14.94
N SER A 562 -1.32 49.73 14.11
CA SER A 562 0.04 49.25 14.00
C SER A 562 0.81 49.83 12.81
N THR A 563 1.23 51.09 12.95
CA THR A 563 2.23 51.68 12.04
C THR A 563 3.67 51.30 12.44
N GLN A 564 3.88 50.94 13.71
CA GLN A 564 5.19 50.57 14.27
C GLN A 564 5.45 49.04 14.28
N TYR A 565 4.41 48.20 14.29
CA TYR A 565 4.51 46.73 14.31
C TYR A 565 3.53 46.08 13.31
N PRO A 566 3.65 46.37 12.01
CA PRO A 566 2.65 45.96 11.03
C PRO A 566 2.38 44.47 11.11
N ARG A 567 1.10 44.08 10.98
CA ARG A 567 0.70 42.67 10.97
C ARG A 567 1.59 41.89 9.99
N THR A 568 2.07 40.75 10.43
CA THR A 568 2.79 39.77 9.62
C THR A 568 1.95 38.52 9.41
N ASP A 569 2.39 37.64 8.51
CA ASP A 569 1.76 36.32 8.33
C ASP A 569 2.03 35.36 9.50
N LEU A 570 2.89 35.78 10.43
CA LEU A 570 3.22 35.08 11.66
C LEU A 570 2.24 35.41 12.81
N ASP A 571 1.40 36.43 12.65
CA ASP A 571 0.41 36.82 13.65
C ASP A 571 -0.91 36.04 13.51
N GLY A 572 -1.74 36.13 14.54
CA GLY A 572 -3.03 35.46 14.61
C GLY A 572 -4.00 35.83 13.48
N PRO A 573 -5.05 35.00 13.30
CA PRO A 573 -6.06 35.21 12.26
C PRO A 573 -6.83 36.53 12.45
N LEU A 574 -7.18 37.21 11.37
CA LEU A 574 -7.99 38.43 11.47
C LEU A 574 -9.39 38.09 11.98
N LYS A 575 -9.82 38.74 13.06
CA LYS A 575 -11.21 38.74 13.52
C LYS A 575 -11.78 40.14 13.33
N SER A 576 -12.87 40.25 12.57
CA SER A 576 -13.45 41.53 12.16
C SER A 576 -14.90 41.64 12.60
N SER A 577 -15.32 42.84 13.00
CA SER A 577 -16.72 43.16 13.27
C SER A 577 -17.09 44.48 12.62
N THR A 578 -18.33 44.57 12.15
CA THR A 578 -18.93 45.77 11.57
C THR A 578 -20.15 46.16 12.39
N PHE A 579 -20.15 47.36 12.94
CA PHE A 579 -21.19 47.84 13.86
C PHE A 579 -21.30 49.37 13.82
N ASP A 580 -22.46 49.90 14.18
CA ASP A 580 -22.70 51.31 14.47
C ASP A 580 -23.09 51.49 15.94
N ALA A 581 -22.18 52.07 16.72
CA ALA A 581 -22.47 52.37 18.11
C ALA A 581 -23.37 53.62 18.21
N GLY A 582 -24.55 53.45 18.79
CA GLY A 582 -25.47 54.56 19.00
C GLY A 582 -26.46 54.30 20.13
N PRO A 583 -27.32 55.27 20.45
CA PRO A 583 -28.32 55.17 21.52
C PRO A 583 -29.39 54.09 21.31
N SER A 584 -29.38 53.38 20.18
CA SER A 584 -30.12 52.13 19.97
C SER A 584 -29.67 51.01 20.92
N SER A 585 -28.40 51.04 21.34
CA SER A 585 -27.83 50.17 22.36
C SER A 585 -27.75 50.89 23.71
N PRO A 586 -28.09 50.23 24.84
CA PRO A 586 -27.99 50.84 26.18
C PRO A 586 -26.55 51.20 26.58
N ALA A 587 -25.56 50.70 25.84
CA ALA A 587 -24.15 50.96 26.11
C ALA A 587 -23.67 52.34 25.67
N TYR A 588 -24.41 53.04 24.80
CA TYR A 588 -23.97 54.32 24.21
C TYR A 588 -25.02 55.42 24.37
N ASP A 589 -24.55 56.67 24.52
CA ASP A 589 -25.37 57.89 24.57
C ASP A 589 -25.04 58.87 23.43
N VAL A 590 -24.06 58.51 22.59
CA VAL A 590 -23.59 59.25 21.42
C VAL A 590 -23.77 58.37 20.19
N GLU A 591 -24.23 58.97 19.09
CA GLU A 591 -24.30 58.33 17.78
C GLU A 591 -22.92 58.37 17.11
N TYR A 592 -22.38 57.21 16.78
CA TYR A 592 -21.13 57.05 16.06
C TYR A 592 -21.37 56.39 14.69
N PRO A 593 -20.54 56.70 13.68
CA PRO A 593 -20.71 56.12 12.35
C PRO A 593 -20.40 54.62 12.31
N LEU A 594 -21.10 53.91 11.42
CA LEU A 594 -20.81 52.54 11.02
C LEU A 594 -19.34 52.38 10.63
N GLN A 595 -18.68 51.37 11.19
CA GLN A 595 -17.30 51.04 10.83
C GLN A 595 -17.01 49.55 10.94
N THR A 596 -16.04 49.10 10.16
CA THR A 596 -15.48 47.75 10.26
C THR A 596 -14.12 47.82 10.96
N VAL A 597 -13.99 47.13 12.09
CA VAL A 597 -12.73 47.01 12.83
C VAL A 597 -12.22 45.59 12.69
N SER A 598 -10.92 45.43 12.45
CA SER A 598 -10.26 44.12 12.34
C SER A 598 -9.10 44.02 13.33
N LEU A 599 -9.05 42.90 14.04
CA LEU A 599 -8.09 42.60 15.10
C LEU A 599 -7.24 41.38 14.77
N PHE A 600 -6.01 41.35 15.27
CA PHE A 600 -5.16 40.16 15.26
C PHE A 600 -4.39 40.05 16.58
N GLY A 601 -4.12 38.82 17.03
CA GLY A 601 -3.23 38.55 18.15
C GLY A 601 -1.77 38.57 17.70
N GLU A 602 -0.95 39.42 18.30
CA GLU A 602 0.50 39.42 18.09
C GLU A 602 1.11 38.16 18.69
N TRP A 603 1.94 37.48 17.90
CA TRP A 603 2.58 36.24 18.31
C TRP A 603 3.65 36.46 19.39
N GLU A 604 3.71 35.57 20.40
CA GLU A 604 4.68 35.63 21.50
C GLU A 604 5.87 34.67 21.33
N ARG A 605 5.62 33.36 21.10
CA ARG A 605 6.66 32.30 21.14
C ARG A 605 6.93 31.65 19.80
N LEU A 606 8.10 31.84 19.21
CA LEU A 606 8.49 31.14 17.98
C LEU A 606 8.84 29.65 18.23
N PRO A 607 8.68 28.75 17.23
CA PRO A 607 8.07 28.97 15.92
C PRO A 607 6.56 29.21 15.98
N VAL A 608 6.00 29.80 14.92
CA VAL A 608 4.57 30.12 14.82
C VAL A 608 3.75 28.88 14.51
N GLY A 609 2.63 28.71 15.23
CA GLY A 609 1.75 27.56 15.11
C GLY A 609 2.31 26.30 15.77
N GLY A 610 1.42 25.34 16.08
CA GLY A 610 1.82 24.07 16.66
C GLY A 610 2.39 24.18 18.08
N ILE A 611 1.96 25.18 18.85
CA ILE A 611 2.30 25.28 20.27
C ILE A 611 1.33 24.40 21.05
N TYR A 612 1.77 23.19 21.39
CA TYR A 612 0.94 22.20 22.08
C TYR A 612 1.29 22.11 23.56
N LEU A 613 0.27 21.80 24.36
CA LEU A 613 0.44 21.57 25.79
C LEU A 613 1.26 20.27 26.00
N PRO A 614 2.29 20.26 26.85
CA PRO A 614 3.00 19.03 27.19
C PRO A 614 2.07 17.98 27.81
N ALA A 615 2.32 16.69 27.58
CA ALA A 615 1.44 15.65 28.13
C ALA A 615 1.36 15.69 29.67
N GLY A 616 0.17 15.42 30.18
CA GLY A 616 -0.12 15.33 31.61
C GLY A 616 -1.49 15.88 32.00
N ASN A 617 -1.78 15.82 33.29
CA ASN A 617 -3.01 16.33 33.87
C ASN A 617 -2.90 17.83 34.14
N TYR A 618 -3.95 18.57 33.84
CA TYR A 618 -4.07 20.02 34.01
C TYR A 618 -5.24 20.36 34.92
N SER A 619 -4.97 21.08 36.01
CA SER A 619 -5.94 21.68 36.91
C SER A 619 -5.84 23.20 36.80
N ALA A 620 -6.34 23.71 35.68
CA ALA A 620 -6.12 25.08 35.24
C ALA A 620 -7.40 25.93 35.28
N LYS A 621 -7.28 27.19 34.91
CA LYS A 621 -8.42 28.08 34.66
C LYS A 621 -8.42 28.54 33.21
N ILE A 622 -9.59 28.55 32.57
CA ILE A 622 -9.82 29.38 31.39
C ILE A 622 -10.29 30.74 31.91
N ILE A 623 -9.66 31.81 31.44
CA ILE A 623 -9.95 33.18 31.84
C ILE A 623 -10.25 34.01 30.59
N LEU A 624 -11.33 34.79 30.65
CA LEU A 624 -11.56 35.93 29.77
C LEU A 624 -10.84 37.14 30.35
N THR A 625 -9.97 37.76 29.56
CA THR A 625 -9.41 39.06 29.93
C THR A 625 -9.81 40.12 28.92
N GLU A 626 -10.08 41.32 29.42
CA GLU A 626 -10.27 42.47 28.58
C GLU A 626 -8.97 42.84 27.89
N GLU A 627 -9.08 43.11 26.60
CA GLU A 627 -7.96 43.57 25.83
C GLU A 627 -7.73 45.07 26.08
N SER A 628 -6.56 45.42 26.62
CA SER A 628 -6.04 46.78 26.51
C SER A 628 -5.34 46.92 25.17
N PHE A 629 -6.05 47.48 24.17
CA PHE A 629 -5.36 48.12 23.07
C PHE A 629 -4.40 49.17 23.64
N HIS A 630 -3.19 49.31 23.11
CA HIS A 630 -2.23 50.30 23.59
C HIS A 630 -2.81 51.73 23.51
N GLY A 631 -3.35 52.21 24.63
CA GLY A 631 -4.00 53.49 24.80
C GLY A 631 -3.73 53.97 26.22
N THR A 632 -3.25 55.20 26.36
CA THR A 632 -2.96 55.81 27.66
C THR A 632 -4.01 56.85 28.04
N GLY A 633 -5.17 56.82 27.38
CA GLY A 633 -6.25 57.75 27.58
C GLY A 633 -7.20 57.33 28.69
N GLN A 634 -8.09 58.24 29.05
CA GLN A 634 -9.19 57.95 29.97
C GLN A 634 -10.00 56.75 29.43
N TYR A 635 -10.29 55.78 30.31
CA TYR A 635 -11.07 54.56 30.04
C TYR A 635 -10.40 53.47 29.18
N ASP A 636 -9.11 53.57 28.87
CA ASP A 636 -8.46 52.54 28.04
C ASP A 636 -8.23 51.21 28.77
N GLY A 637 -8.22 51.21 30.12
CA GLY A 637 -8.02 50.02 30.96
C GLY A 637 -6.61 49.42 30.89
N ASN A 638 -6.25 48.55 31.83
CA ASN A 638 -4.98 47.81 31.89
C ASN A 638 -5.21 46.31 32.18
N TRP A 639 -5.51 45.52 31.14
CA TRP A 639 -5.53 44.06 31.15
C TRP A 639 -6.32 43.42 32.30
N ALA A 640 -7.54 43.88 32.54
CA ALA A 640 -8.41 43.35 33.59
C ALA A 640 -8.93 41.95 33.24
N ALA A 641 -8.96 41.06 34.25
CA ALA A 641 -9.58 39.75 34.10
C ALA A 641 -11.08 39.84 34.40
N ALA A 642 -11.91 39.38 33.47
CA ALA A 642 -13.36 39.55 33.52
C ALA A 642 -14.06 38.35 34.15
N MET A 643 -13.87 37.17 33.56
CA MET A 643 -14.56 35.94 33.98
C MET A 643 -13.60 34.75 33.92
N SER A 644 -13.84 33.73 34.74
CA SER A 644 -13.07 32.50 34.70
C SER A 644 -13.86 31.25 35.01
N ALA A 645 -13.42 30.11 34.49
CA ALA A 645 -13.88 28.79 34.90
C ALA A 645 -12.69 27.89 35.22
N ASN A 646 -12.82 27.06 36.25
CA ASN A 646 -11.87 25.99 36.53
C ASN A 646 -12.10 24.86 35.52
N ILE A 647 -11.02 24.30 34.98
CA ILE A 647 -11.07 23.14 34.10
C ILE A 647 -10.17 22.02 34.60
N GLN A 648 -10.53 20.79 34.24
CA GLN A 648 -9.71 19.60 34.46
C GLN A 648 -9.60 18.85 33.14
N CYS A 649 -8.39 18.70 32.61
CA CYS A 649 -8.18 17.95 31.38
C CYS A 649 -6.86 17.15 31.42
N THR A 650 -6.74 16.17 30.52
CA THR A 650 -5.53 15.37 30.36
C THR A 650 -5.07 15.46 28.92
N ILE A 651 -3.83 15.91 28.72
CA ILE A 651 -3.19 15.96 27.41
C ILE A 651 -2.34 14.70 27.24
N VAL A 652 -2.48 14.01 26.11
CA VAL A 652 -1.77 12.76 25.78
C VAL A 652 -0.96 12.94 24.50
N TYR A 653 0.10 12.16 24.34
CA TYR A 653 0.86 12.11 23.08
C TYR A 653 0.27 11.09 22.12
#